data_AF-A0AAW1S0P4-F1
#
_entry.id   AF-A0AAW1S0P4-F1
#
_cell.length_a   1.000
_cell.length_b   1.000
_cell.length_c   1.000
_cell.angle_alpha   90.00
_cell.angle_beta   90.00
_cell.angle_gamma   90.00
#
_symmetry.space_group_name_H-M   'P 1'
#
loop_
_entity.id
_entity.type
_entity.pdbx_description
1 polymer ?
#
loop_
_entity_poly.entity_id
_entity_poly.type
_entity_poly.pdbx_seq_one_letter_code
_entity_poly.pdbx_strand_id
1 'polypeptide(L)'
;MLPLLLIVCVFAATVALSVHAAHWTPEPLGVDAPAEHFSEARAMRTVRRLTDEVGLRRVSTPGVEAAARLMVAEAGALAALTAATRPDLLVQVDREQVSGAVNLVFAGVPLTNAYRNLTNVVLRVAPVSAPDGPAVLVNAHFDSMFGTRGASDCAGCVGVALEAARVLVANPNITLPGPAVFLFNGGEETVLQASHGFMAHSRWARGLGAFINLESTGASGPDVLFQHTGAWTLRRYARAAQHPHGSCLAQDLFESRVISMDTDFRMFSAAQMGSLPGIDLATVLDGAAYHTDADVPERMAPGSLQLRGFITALWALGALASAAAMAAPAPDLAAVATALAACAPALAAAAPLATVLPAFVLEHISIMGGKRPPLGLVLGDAAAGAAVGACLTLAAGTLVPLAAHAARPRGRALVLGLLAASAACAALASQRHAYSPAFPKRVFLQHRNEVGPDGRVSDSRWCIGGLDAVPIERVLPPNAVLVPTSARDWQALHPVARLMQYVSLAAPPPEPGMFARGALAITLAQREYRAANATRLHLVMRLPRPGWGSLNITGDVRGWSFTDKLSQEGPSHMVRFAGNNGSEHWPFWVDMGGLGAARVEAAVMLFQDNAHPLAAFAATMPSWASVDAFTSFHACFDFA
;
A
#
# COMPACT_ATOMS: atom_id res chain seq x y z
N MET A 1 20.50 44.55 2.27
CA MET A 1 19.80 43.75 1.23
C MET A 1 20.64 42.55 0.78
N LEU A 2 21.94 42.73 0.52
CA LEU A 2 22.87 41.64 0.16
C LEU A 2 22.85 40.40 1.11
N PRO A 3 22.79 40.55 2.45
CA PRO A 3 22.77 39.38 3.35
C PRO A 3 21.47 38.57 3.26
N LEU A 4 20.33 39.23 3.03
CA LEU A 4 19.03 38.57 2.89
C LEU A 4 18.94 37.81 1.56
N LEU A 5 19.44 38.40 0.47
CA LEU A 5 19.51 37.75 -0.84
C LEU A 5 20.40 36.50 -0.80
N LEU A 6 21.55 36.58 -0.13
CA LEU A 6 22.44 35.44 0.05
C LEU A 6 21.77 34.29 0.83
N ILE A 7 21.06 34.60 1.91
CA ILE A 7 20.29 33.60 2.69
C ILE A 7 19.22 32.93 1.82
N VAL A 8 18.48 33.70 1.01
CA VAL A 8 17.47 33.17 0.10
C VAL A 8 18.09 32.28 -0.98
N CYS A 9 19.21 32.69 -1.58
CA CYS A 9 19.90 31.89 -2.59
C CYS A 9 20.46 30.58 -2.02
N VAL A 10 21.07 30.61 -0.83
CA VAL A 10 21.57 29.40 -0.15
C VAL A 10 20.42 28.46 0.20
N PHE A 11 19.32 29.00 0.71
CA PHE A 11 18.11 28.21 0.99
C PHE A 11 17.54 27.58 -0.28
N ALA A 12 17.35 28.35 -1.35
CA ALA A 12 16.85 27.85 -2.63
C ALA A 12 17.77 26.79 -3.25
N ALA A 13 19.09 27.00 -3.21
CA ALA A 13 20.07 26.03 -3.66
C ALA A 13 20.05 24.74 -2.82
N THR A 14 19.89 24.86 -1.50
CA THR A 14 19.77 23.70 -0.60
C THR A 14 18.51 22.90 -0.90
N VAL A 15 17.36 23.57 -1.08
CA VAL A 15 16.10 22.90 -1.47
C VAL A 15 16.25 22.24 -2.83
N ALA A 16 16.80 22.92 -3.83
CA ALA A 16 17.01 22.37 -5.17
C ALA A 16 17.95 21.15 -5.16
N LEU A 17 19.06 21.23 -4.42
CA LEU A 17 19.98 20.11 -4.22
C LEU A 17 19.32 18.94 -3.49
N SER A 18 18.43 19.21 -2.54
CA SER A 18 17.74 18.16 -1.77
C SER A 18 16.64 17.49 -2.56
N VAL A 19 15.88 18.25 -3.35
CA VAL A 19 14.95 17.69 -4.34
C VAL A 19 15.73 16.86 -5.36
N HIS A 20 16.83 17.38 -5.89
CA HIS A 20 17.67 16.64 -6.82
C HIS A 20 18.21 15.34 -6.19
N ALA A 21 18.70 15.39 -4.95
CA ALA A 21 19.18 14.22 -4.23
C ALA A 21 18.06 13.22 -3.91
N ALA A 22 16.85 13.70 -3.58
CA ALA A 22 15.69 12.86 -3.31
C ALA A 22 15.19 12.14 -4.57
N HIS A 23 15.35 12.74 -5.75
CA HIS A 23 15.00 12.11 -7.03
C HIS A 23 16.18 11.41 -7.73
N TRP A 24 17.37 11.42 -7.13
CA TRP A 24 18.54 10.81 -7.74
C TRP A 24 18.44 9.28 -7.73
N THR A 25 18.68 8.68 -8.88
CA THR A 25 18.78 7.24 -9.07
C THR A 25 20.07 6.91 -9.84
N PRO A 26 20.68 5.74 -9.61
CA PRO A 26 21.83 5.28 -10.38
C PRO A 26 21.43 4.93 -11.82
N GLU A 27 22.40 4.88 -12.72
CA GLU A 27 22.16 4.43 -14.09
C GLU A 27 21.71 2.95 -14.11
N PRO A 28 20.57 2.62 -14.76
CA PRO A 28 20.06 1.25 -14.78
C PRO A 28 20.95 0.35 -15.62
N LEU A 29 21.29 -0.83 -15.08
CA LEU A 29 22.09 -1.80 -15.81
C LEU A 29 21.23 -2.56 -16.83
N GLY A 30 21.73 -2.64 -18.06
CA GLY A 30 21.08 -3.32 -19.18
C GLY A 30 21.00 -4.84 -19.02
N VAL A 31 20.22 -5.47 -19.90
CA VAL A 31 19.95 -6.92 -19.88
C VAL A 31 21.20 -7.80 -19.98
N ASP A 32 22.23 -7.29 -20.64
CA ASP A 32 23.52 -7.95 -20.88
C ASP A 32 24.54 -7.66 -19.77
N ALA A 33 24.14 -6.96 -18.71
CA ALA A 33 25.00 -6.74 -17.56
C ALA A 33 25.49 -8.08 -16.98
N PRO A 34 26.70 -8.13 -16.38
CA PRO A 34 27.24 -9.36 -15.79
C PRO A 34 26.21 -10.09 -14.92
N ALA A 35 26.20 -11.42 -14.99
CA ALA A 35 25.20 -12.23 -14.28
C ALA A 35 25.27 -12.04 -12.75
N GLU A 36 26.44 -11.69 -12.23
CA GLU A 36 26.71 -11.43 -10.82
C GLU A 36 26.16 -10.07 -10.34
N HIS A 37 25.76 -9.20 -11.27
CA HIS A 37 25.22 -7.88 -10.95
C HIS A 37 23.70 -7.87 -11.07
N PHE A 38 23.06 -7.08 -10.20
CA PHE A 38 21.65 -6.76 -10.35
C PHE A 38 21.44 -5.93 -11.61
N SER A 39 20.48 -6.32 -12.45
CA SER A 39 20.05 -5.53 -13.61
C SER A 39 18.59 -5.12 -13.49
N GLU A 40 18.36 -3.82 -13.46
CA GLU A 40 17.02 -3.26 -13.59
C GLU A 40 16.33 -3.72 -14.88
N ALA A 41 17.05 -3.79 -16.00
CA ALA A 41 16.44 -4.25 -17.26
C ALA A 41 15.98 -5.72 -17.21
N ARG A 42 16.62 -6.58 -16.39
CA ARG A 42 16.14 -7.95 -16.12
C ARG A 42 14.93 -7.94 -15.18
N ALA A 43 14.98 -7.17 -14.10
CA ALA A 43 13.84 -7.00 -13.18
C ALA A 43 12.59 -6.47 -13.92
N MET A 44 12.77 -5.50 -14.82
CA MET A 44 11.70 -4.92 -15.64
C MET A 44 11.06 -5.90 -16.61
N ARG A 45 11.73 -7.01 -16.98
CA ARG A 45 11.05 -8.06 -17.77
C ARG A 45 9.94 -8.69 -16.96
N THR A 46 10.20 -9.05 -15.70
CA THR A 46 9.18 -9.59 -14.80
C THR A 46 8.05 -8.60 -14.60
N VAL A 47 8.38 -7.31 -14.40
CA VAL A 47 7.38 -6.23 -14.29
C VAL A 47 6.45 -6.24 -15.50
N ARG A 48 7.01 -6.17 -16.72
CA ARG A 48 6.24 -6.15 -17.96
C ARG A 48 5.43 -7.43 -18.18
N ARG A 49 5.94 -8.59 -17.78
CA ARG A 49 5.17 -9.84 -17.85
C ARG A 49 3.96 -9.80 -16.92
N LEU A 50 4.12 -9.29 -15.70
CA LEU A 50 3.01 -9.13 -14.75
C LEU A 50 2.01 -8.06 -15.22
N THR A 51 2.47 -6.94 -15.79
CA THR A 51 1.60 -5.81 -16.14
C THR A 51 0.99 -5.91 -17.53
N ASP A 52 1.76 -6.34 -18.53
CA ASP A 52 1.41 -6.23 -19.94
C ASP A 52 0.89 -7.57 -20.48
N GLU A 53 1.47 -8.69 -20.05
CA GLU A 53 1.00 -10.03 -20.45
C GLU A 53 -0.17 -10.52 -19.57
N VAL A 54 -0.07 -10.35 -18.24
CA VAL A 54 -1.12 -10.78 -17.30
C VAL A 54 -2.19 -9.69 -17.10
N GLY A 55 -1.81 -8.42 -16.98
CA GLY A 55 -2.75 -7.32 -16.76
C GLY A 55 -3.12 -7.13 -15.29
N LEU A 56 -4.41 -6.99 -15.00
CA LEU A 56 -4.94 -6.81 -13.64
C LEU A 56 -4.83 -8.13 -12.86
N ARG A 57 -4.21 -8.08 -11.67
CA ARG A 57 -3.91 -9.27 -10.85
C ARG A 57 -4.71 -9.29 -9.54
N ARG A 58 -5.95 -8.82 -9.62
CA ARG A 58 -6.85 -8.68 -8.46
C ARG A 58 -7.22 -10.04 -7.88
N VAL A 59 -7.27 -10.14 -6.54
CA VAL A 59 -7.85 -11.29 -5.86
C VAL A 59 -9.25 -11.57 -6.38
N SER A 60 -9.64 -12.85 -6.45
CA SER A 60 -10.90 -13.33 -7.03
C SER A 60 -11.00 -13.25 -8.56
N THR A 61 -9.91 -12.93 -9.29
CA THR A 61 -9.90 -12.89 -10.76
C THR A 61 -8.95 -13.93 -11.37
N PRO A 62 -9.08 -14.30 -12.66
CA PRO A 62 -8.12 -15.18 -13.33
C PRO A 62 -6.69 -14.62 -13.36
N GLY A 63 -6.53 -13.30 -13.30
CA GLY A 63 -5.24 -12.62 -13.38
C GLY A 63 -4.31 -12.94 -12.20
N VAL A 64 -4.82 -12.98 -10.96
CA VAL A 64 -3.99 -13.34 -9.78
C VAL A 64 -3.46 -14.77 -9.88
N GLU A 65 -4.26 -15.69 -10.41
CA GLU A 65 -3.85 -17.07 -10.63
C GLU A 65 -2.84 -17.18 -11.80
N ALA A 66 -2.99 -16.37 -12.85
CA ALA A 66 -2.01 -16.30 -13.93
C ALA A 66 -0.66 -15.74 -13.42
N ALA A 67 -0.69 -14.73 -12.55
CA ALA A 67 0.49 -14.19 -11.89
C ALA A 67 1.17 -15.23 -11.00
N ALA A 68 0.41 -16.00 -10.20
CA ALA A 68 0.97 -17.09 -9.40
C ALA A 68 1.66 -18.16 -10.26
N ARG A 69 1.07 -18.55 -11.40
CA ARG A 69 1.72 -19.48 -12.35
C ARG A 69 3.00 -18.91 -12.95
N LEU A 70 3.02 -17.62 -13.26
CA LEU A 70 4.21 -16.92 -13.71
C LEU A 70 5.31 -16.98 -12.64
N MET A 71 4.98 -16.71 -11.37
CA MET A 71 5.94 -16.80 -10.26
C MET A 71 6.51 -18.20 -10.08
N VAL A 72 5.68 -19.24 -10.19
CA VAL A 72 6.16 -20.64 -10.16
C VAL A 72 7.14 -20.91 -11.31
N ALA A 73 6.85 -20.40 -12.51
CA ALA A 73 7.72 -20.58 -13.68
C ALA A 73 9.07 -19.85 -13.50
N GLU A 74 9.07 -18.60 -13.04
CA GLU A 74 10.28 -17.81 -12.79
C GLU A 74 11.15 -18.45 -11.69
N ALA A 75 10.53 -18.83 -10.56
CA ALA A 75 11.22 -19.52 -9.47
C ALA A 75 11.76 -20.89 -9.91
N GLY A 76 11.00 -21.64 -10.72
CA GLY A 76 11.42 -22.92 -11.27
C GLY A 76 12.60 -22.82 -12.23
N ALA A 77 12.62 -21.78 -13.08
CA ALA A 77 13.76 -21.48 -13.95
C ALA A 77 15.03 -21.20 -13.14
N LEU A 78 14.90 -20.44 -12.04
CA LEU A 78 16.02 -20.18 -11.14
C LEU A 78 16.49 -21.46 -10.41
N ALA A 79 15.57 -22.32 -9.99
CA ALA A 79 15.92 -23.61 -9.39
C ALA A 79 16.71 -24.50 -10.35
N ALA A 80 16.29 -24.55 -11.63
CA ALA A 80 16.99 -25.30 -12.67
C ALA A 80 18.39 -24.73 -12.95
N LEU A 81 18.53 -23.40 -13.03
CA LEU A 81 19.82 -22.73 -13.14
C LEU A 81 20.74 -23.09 -11.96
N THR A 82 20.22 -23.02 -10.74
CA THR A 82 21.00 -23.29 -9.52
C THR A 82 21.50 -24.72 -9.48
N ALA A 83 20.66 -25.70 -9.83
CA ALA A 83 21.04 -27.10 -9.90
C ALA A 83 22.19 -27.36 -10.89
N ALA A 84 22.30 -26.53 -11.94
CA ALA A 84 23.36 -26.64 -12.93
C ALA A 84 24.67 -25.91 -12.53
N THR A 85 24.60 -24.83 -11.74
CA THR A 85 25.74 -23.93 -11.51
C THR A 85 26.23 -23.82 -10.07
N ARG A 86 25.43 -24.25 -9.08
CA ARG A 86 25.69 -24.04 -7.64
C ARG A 86 25.39 -25.31 -6.83
N PRO A 87 26.27 -26.33 -6.88
CA PRO A 87 26.10 -27.56 -6.10
C PRO A 87 26.16 -27.34 -4.58
N ASP A 88 26.64 -26.18 -4.13
CA ASP A 88 26.65 -25.74 -2.75
C ASP A 88 25.30 -25.19 -2.25
N LEU A 89 24.31 -25.02 -3.14
CA LEU A 89 22.99 -24.50 -2.82
C LEU A 89 21.87 -25.53 -3.07
N LEU A 90 20.86 -25.51 -2.20
CA LEU A 90 19.59 -26.22 -2.32
C LEU A 90 18.50 -25.20 -2.64
N VAL A 91 17.84 -25.36 -3.79
CA VAL A 91 16.71 -24.50 -4.18
C VAL A 91 15.42 -25.29 -4.21
N GLN A 92 14.40 -24.74 -3.55
CA GLN A 92 13.07 -25.33 -3.47
C GLN A 92 12.03 -24.28 -3.85
N VAL A 93 11.05 -24.70 -4.65
CA VAL A 93 9.92 -23.88 -5.04
C VAL A 93 8.66 -24.53 -4.48
N ASP A 94 7.82 -23.74 -3.82
CA ASP A 94 6.58 -24.19 -3.25
C ASP A 94 5.44 -23.28 -3.66
N ARG A 95 4.30 -23.88 -3.99
CA ARG A 95 3.07 -23.14 -4.24
C ARG A 95 2.10 -23.50 -3.13
N GLU A 96 1.76 -22.51 -2.32
CA GLU A 96 0.92 -22.70 -1.15
C GLU A 96 -0.47 -22.12 -1.39
N GLN A 97 -1.50 -22.82 -0.89
CA GLN A 97 -2.86 -22.31 -0.79
C GLN A 97 -3.19 -22.10 0.68
N VAL A 98 -3.55 -20.87 1.04
CA VAL A 98 -3.80 -20.48 2.43
C VAL A 98 -5.25 -20.04 2.62
N SER A 99 -5.82 -20.45 3.75
CA SER A 99 -7.18 -20.08 4.18
C SER A 99 -7.16 -19.83 5.68
N GLY A 100 -7.87 -18.82 6.16
CA GLY A 100 -7.85 -18.45 7.56
C GLY A 100 -8.64 -17.17 7.82
N ALA A 101 -8.43 -16.60 9.00
CA ALA A 101 -8.98 -15.30 9.36
C ALA A 101 -8.06 -14.60 10.35
N VAL A 102 -8.03 -13.28 10.28
CA VAL A 102 -7.22 -12.43 11.16
C VAL A 102 -8.05 -11.28 11.69
N ASN A 103 -7.90 -10.99 12.98
CA ASN A 103 -8.49 -9.80 13.60
C ASN A 103 -7.48 -8.67 13.57
N LEU A 104 -7.86 -7.55 12.97
CA LEU A 104 -7.01 -6.37 12.90
C LEU A 104 -7.83 -5.09 13.09
N VAL A 105 -7.11 -3.99 13.26
CA VAL A 105 -7.70 -2.65 13.25
C VAL A 105 -7.19 -1.97 12.00
N PHE A 106 -8.10 -1.54 11.13
CA PHE A 106 -7.80 -0.79 9.91
C PHE A 106 -8.62 0.48 9.91
N ALA A 107 -7.99 1.62 9.63
CA ALA A 107 -8.63 2.94 9.69
C ALA A 107 -9.39 3.22 11.01
N GLY A 108 -8.85 2.76 12.14
CA GLY A 108 -9.48 2.88 13.47
C GLY A 108 -10.70 1.98 13.68
N VAL A 109 -10.99 1.05 12.77
CA VAL A 109 -12.13 0.12 12.85
C VAL A 109 -11.63 -1.30 13.11
N PRO A 110 -12.05 -1.96 14.20
CA PRO A 110 -11.85 -3.38 14.37
C PRO A 110 -12.57 -4.16 13.26
N LEU A 111 -11.86 -5.06 12.59
CA LEU A 111 -12.43 -5.93 11.58
C LEU A 111 -11.86 -7.34 11.68
N THR A 112 -12.68 -8.30 11.28
CA THR A 112 -12.22 -9.67 10.98
C THR A 112 -12.04 -9.77 9.48
N ASN A 113 -10.84 -10.17 9.05
CA ASN A 113 -10.54 -10.40 7.65
C ASN A 113 -10.38 -11.89 7.38
N ALA A 114 -11.43 -12.52 6.86
CA ALA A 114 -11.43 -13.93 6.49
C ALA A 114 -10.97 -14.11 5.05
N TYR A 115 -10.26 -15.20 4.77
CA TYR A 115 -9.75 -15.47 3.43
C TYR A 115 -9.75 -16.96 3.13
N ARG A 116 -9.97 -17.29 1.85
CA ARG A 116 -9.96 -18.67 1.38
C ARG A 116 -9.23 -18.83 0.06
N ASN A 117 -8.42 -19.88 0.02
CA ASN A 117 -7.68 -20.31 -1.15
C ASN A 117 -6.79 -19.24 -1.79
N LEU A 118 -6.24 -18.33 -0.99
CA LEU A 118 -5.26 -17.38 -1.50
C LEU A 118 -3.95 -18.10 -1.82
N THR A 119 -3.22 -17.62 -2.82
CA THR A 119 -2.02 -18.31 -3.30
C THR A 119 -0.76 -17.54 -2.92
N ASN A 120 0.21 -18.27 -2.35
CA ASN A 120 1.58 -17.83 -2.18
C ASN A 120 2.50 -18.69 -3.04
N VAL A 121 3.60 -18.10 -3.52
CA VAL A 121 4.71 -18.81 -4.14
C VAL A 121 5.96 -18.52 -3.34
N VAL A 122 6.61 -19.58 -2.87
CA VAL A 122 7.80 -19.52 -2.04
C VAL A 122 8.98 -20.06 -2.84
N LEU A 123 10.04 -19.27 -2.93
CA LEU A 123 11.33 -19.68 -3.45
C LEU A 123 12.33 -19.67 -2.29
N ARG A 124 12.84 -20.85 -1.92
CA ARG A 124 13.85 -21.00 -0.87
C ARG A 124 15.19 -21.33 -1.49
N VAL A 125 16.22 -20.56 -1.14
CA VAL A 125 17.62 -20.79 -1.51
C VAL A 125 18.42 -21.01 -0.23
N ALA A 126 18.97 -22.20 -0.04
CA ALA A 126 19.67 -22.56 1.20
C ALA A 126 21.06 -23.13 0.92
N PRO A 127 22.07 -22.83 1.76
CA PRO A 127 23.36 -23.49 1.65
C PRO A 127 23.25 -24.97 2.08
N VAL A 128 23.90 -25.88 1.34
CA VAL A 128 23.98 -27.31 1.71
C VAL A 128 24.63 -27.52 3.07
N SER A 129 25.53 -26.61 3.48
CA SER A 129 26.23 -26.65 4.76
C SER A 129 25.36 -26.25 5.96
N ALA A 130 24.28 -25.50 5.74
CA ALA A 130 23.39 -25.00 6.80
C ALA A 130 21.93 -24.89 6.32
N PRO A 131 21.31 -26.00 5.86
CA PRO A 131 19.97 -25.96 5.32
C PRO A 131 18.95 -25.56 6.38
N ASP A 132 19.10 -26.00 7.63
CA ASP A 132 18.12 -25.70 8.68
C ASP A 132 18.51 -24.48 9.54
N GLY A 133 19.43 -23.65 9.06
CA GLY A 133 19.82 -22.41 9.73
C GLY A 133 18.70 -21.35 9.76
N PRO A 134 18.81 -20.31 10.61
CA PRO A 134 17.86 -19.21 10.61
C PRO A 134 17.79 -18.53 9.24
N ALA A 135 16.58 -18.46 8.68
CA ALA A 135 16.35 -17.94 7.35
C ALA A 135 16.02 -16.44 7.35
N VAL A 136 16.39 -15.72 6.29
CA VAL A 136 15.91 -14.36 6.02
C VAL A 136 14.77 -14.41 5.01
N LEU A 137 13.63 -13.83 5.38
CA LEU A 137 12.48 -13.66 4.49
C LEU A 137 12.64 -12.37 3.66
N VAL A 138 12.40 -12.44 2.35
CA VAL A 138 12.20 -11.29 1.47
C VAL A 138 10.79 -11.41 0.90
N ASN A 139 9.90 -10.49 1.27
CA ASN A 139 8.50 -10.49 0.83
C ASN A 139 8.27 -9.44 -0.26
N ALA A 140 7.47 -9.81 -1.25
CA ALA A 140 6.84 -8.90 -2.22
C ALA A 140 5.47 -9.48 -2.61
N HIS A 141 4.47 -8.63 -2.85
CA HIS A 141 3.16 -9.09 -3.31
C HIS A 141 3.01 -8.99 -4.83
N PHE A 142 2.32 -9.94 -5.44
CA PHE A 142 2.10 -9.98 -6.89
C PHE A 142 0.66 -9.66 -7.29
N ASP A 143 -0.28 -9.63 -6.35
CA ASP A 143 -1.63 -9.11 -6.60
C ASP A 143 -1.59 -7.60 -6.85
N SER A 144 -2.68 -7.05 -7.37
CA SER A 144 -2.82 -5.62 -7.63
C SER A 144 -4.17 -5.10 -7.13
N MET A 145 -4.19 -3.82 -6.71
CA MET A 145 -5.42 -3.12 -6.35
C MET A 145 -6.42 -3.03 -7.51
N PHE A 146 -7.63 -2.56 -7.22
CA PHE A 146 -8.63 -2.23 -8.23
C PHE A 146 -8.07 -1.26 -9.28
N GLY A 147 -8.44 -1.47 -10.55
CA GLY A 147 -8.20 -0.54 -11.66
C GLY A 147 -6.74 -0.26 -12.05
N THR A 148 -5.78 -0.70 -11.25
CA THR A 148 -4.34 -0.53 -11.50
C THR A 148 -3.68 -1.81 -12.01
N ARG A 149 -2.69 -1.62 -12.89
CA ARG A 149 -1.78 -2.70 -13.30
C ARG A 149 -0.69 -2.97 -12.26
N GLY A 150 -0.51 -2.09 -11.29
CA GLY A 150 0.42 -2.32 -10.17
C GLY A 150 1.86 -2.49 -10.64
N ALA A 151 2.34 -1.62 -11.54
CA ALA A 151 3.68 -1.75 -12.12
C ALA A 151 4.76 -1.50 -11.07
N SER A 152 4.63 -0.41 -10.31
CA SER A 152 5.44 -0.18 -9.14
C SER A 152 4.94 -0.98 -7.93
N ASP A 153 3.62 -1.11 -7.80
CA ASP A 153 2.89 -1.66 -6.64
C ASP A 153 2.16 -3.01 -6.96
N CYS A 154 2.78 -4.18 -6.77
CA CYS A 154 4.20 -4.37 -6.44
C CYS A 154 4.91 -5.24 -7.49
N ALA A 155 4.54 -5.15 -8.78
CA ALA A 155 5.25 -5.90 -9.82
C ALA A 155 6.76 -5.55 -9.83
N GLY A 156 7.11 -4.29 -9.55
CA GLY A 156 8.48 -3.82 -9.34
C GLY A 156 9.18 -4.54 -8.19
N CYS A 157 8.50 -4.70 -7.05
CA CYS A 157 8.98 -5.40 -5.87
C CYS A 157 9.27 -6.87 -6.16
N VAL A 158 8.35 -7.53 -6.88
CA VAL A 158 8.51 -8.91 -7.36
C VAL A 158 9.70 -9.03 -8.31
N GLY A 159 9.83 -8.10 -9.25
CA GLY A 159 10.96 -8.04 -10.17
C GLY A 159 12.30 -7.92 -9.45
N VAL A 160 12.38 -7.07 -8.42
CA VAL A 160 13.60 -6.91 -7.62
C VAL A 160 13.89 -8.16 -6.78
N ALA A 161 12.90 -8.74 -6.12
CA ALA A 161 13.08 -9.95 -5.34
C ALA A 161 13.58 -11.13 -6.19
N LEU A 162 13.03 -11.31 -7.41
CA LEU A 162 13.49 -12.35 -8.34
C LEU A 162 14.90 -12.09 -8.88
N GLU A 163 15.21 -10.86 -9.29
CA GLU A 163 16.56 -10.53 -9.77
C GLU A 163 17.61 -10.62 -8.65
N ALA A 164 17.25 -10.25 -7.42
CA ALA A 164 18.11 -10.45 -6.25
C ALA A 164 18.38 -11.94 -6.00
N ALA A 165 17.34 -12.78 -6.04
CA ALA A 165 17.51 -14.23 -5.94
C ALA A 165 18.41 -14.78 -7.07
N ARG A 166 18.26 -14.27 -8.30
CA ARG A 166 19.11 -14.62 -9.44
C ARG A 166 20.56 -14.24 -9.23
N VAL A 167 20.83 -13.05 -8.69
CA VAL A 167 22.19 -12.60 -8.34
C VAL A 167 22.83 -13.50 -7.28
N LEU A 168 22.09 -13.86 -6.22
CA LEU A 168 22.58 -14.75 -5.16
C LEU A 168 23.04 -16.11 -5.72
N VAL A 169 22.29 -16.65 -6.67
CA VAL A 169 22.60 -17.91 -7.35
C VAL A 169 23.78 -17.72 -8.32
N ALA A 170 23.74 -16.68 -9.15
CA ALA A 170 24.71 -16.48 -10.23
C ALA A 170 26.10 -16.08 -9.73
N ASN A 171 26.23 -15.52 -8.53
CA ASN A 171 27.52 -15.10 -7.98
C ASN A 171 28.15 -16.18 -7.09
N PRO A 172 29.19 -16.89 -7.55
CA PRO A 172 29.83 -17.97 -6.79
C PRO A 172 30.59 -17.46 -5.55
N ASN A 173 30.89 -16.15 -5.48
CA ASN A 173 31.56 -15.55 -4.34
C ASN A 173 30.60 -15.28 -3.16
N ILE A 174 29.29 -15.42 -3.36
CA ILE A 174 28.30 -15.27 -2.30
C ILE A 174 28.12 -16.61 -1.59
N THR A 175 28.62 -16.68 -0.36
CA THR A 175 28.37 -17.79 0.56
C THR A 175 27.25 -17.41 1.52
N LEU A 176 26.16 -18.17 1.51
CA LEU A 176 25.03 -17.94 2.41
C LEU A 176 25.31 -18.55 3.79
N PRO A 177 25.15 -17.79 4.90
CA PRO A 177 25.27 -18.34 6.26
C PRO A 177 24.02 -19.12 6.70
N GLY A 178 22.92 -19.00 5.97
CA GLY A 178 21.65 -19.65 6.22
C GLY A 178 20.70 -19.42 5.04
N PRO A 179 19.48 -19.99 5.08
CA PRO A 179 18.56 -19.88 3.96
C PRO A 179 18.05 -18.45 3.69
N ALA A 180 17.79 -18.14 2.43
CA ALA A 180 16.98 -17.00 2.00
C ALA A 180 15.64 -17.55 1.50
N VAL A 181 14.54 -17.00 1.99
CA VAL A 181 13.18 -17.35 1.59
C VAL A 181 12.58 -16.13 0.91
N PHE A 182 12.28 -16.25 -0.38
CA PHE A 182 11.56 -15.25 -1.15
C PHE A 182 10.09 -15.64 -1.17
N LEU A 183 9.23 -14.78 -0.63
CA LEU A 183 7.79 -14.95 -0.59
C LEU A 183 7.15 -14.00 -1.59
N PHE A 184 6.50 -14.57 -2.59
CA PHE A 184 5.63 -13.87 -3.52
C PHE A 184 4.19 -14.16 -3.09
N ASN A 185 3.53 -13.21 -2.44
CA ASN A 185 2.19 -13.41 -1.91
C ASN A 185 1.11 -12.74 -2.78
N GLY A 186 -0.10 -13.30 -2.81
CA GLY A 186 -1.17 -12.90 -3.74
C GLY A 186 -2.44 -12.41 -3.06
N GLY A 187 -2.31 -11.59 -2.02
CA GLY A 187 -3.47 -11.05 -1.30
C GLY A 187 -3.13 -9.95 -0.29
N GLU A 188 -2.15 -9.11 -0.61
CA GLU A 188 -1.83 -7.89 0.16
C GLU A 188 -3.00 -6.91 0.05
N GLU A 189 -3.49 -6.67 -1.16
CA GLU A 189 -4.42 -5.59 -1.53
C GLU A 189 -5.84 -5.82 -0.99
N THR A 190 -6.07 -7.03 -0.50
CA THR A 190 -7.27 -7.44 0.23
C THR A 190 -7.10 -7.35 1.75
N VAL A 191 -6.13 -6.54 2.18
CA VAL A 191 -5.70 -6.30 3.56
C VAL A 191 -4.95 -7.52 4.14
N LEU A 192 -3.75 -7.75 3.59
CA LEU A 192 -2.64 -8.53 4.16
C LEU A 192 -2.96 -10.01 4.43
N GLN A 193 -3.89 -10.57 3.65
CA GLN A 193 -4.47 -11.88 3.95
C GLN A 193 -3.49 -13.01 3.67
N ALA A 194 -2.75 -12.91 2.56
CA ALA A 194 -1.88 -13.97 2.07
C ALA A 194 -0.59 -14.09 2.90
N SER A 195 -0.02 -12.97 3.37
CA SER A 195 1.11 -12.93 4.31
C SER A 195 0.74 -13.47 5.69
N HIS A 196 -0.45 -13.13 6.21
CA HIS A 196 -0.97 -13.75 7.43
C HIS A 196 -1.11 -15.27 7.25
N GLY A 197 -1.67 -15.71 6.13
CA GLY A 197 -1.77 -17.13 5.78
C GLY A 197 -0.42 -17.85 5.73
N PHE A 198 0.61 -17.20 5.19
CA PHE A 198 1.97 -17.72 5.18
C PHE A 198 2.48 -17.93 6.62
N MET A 199 2.42 -16.91 7.47
CA MET A 199 2.91 -17.01 8.85
C MET A 199 2.14 -18.06 9.67
N ALA A 200 0.84 -18.20 9.44
CA ALA A 200 -0.01 -19.12 10.19
C ALA A 200 0.14 -20.58 9.75
N HIS A 201 0.46 -20.85 8.48
CA HIS A 201 0.30 -22.19 7.89
C HIS A 201 1.50 -22.71 7.09
N SER A 202 2.37 -21.83 6.60
CA SER A 202 3.52 -22.26 5.81
C SER A 202 4.52 -23.06 6.65
N ARG A 203 5.07 -24.12 6.06
CA ARG A 203 6.20 -24.84 6.67
C ARG A 203 7.47 -24.00 6.73
N TRP A 204 7.59 -22.99 5.85
CA TRP A 204 8.76 -22.14 5.74
C TRP A 204 8.79 -21.03 6.80
N ALA A 205 7.65 -20.71 7.41
CA ALA A 205 7.55 -19.65 8.43
C ALA A 205 8.31 -19.97 9.72
N ARG A 206 8.38 -21.25 10.14
CA ARG A 206 8.96 -21.66 11.45
C ARG A 206 10.48 -21.46 11.57
N GLY A 207 11.20 -21.42 10.44
CA GLY A 207 12.66 -21.29 10.40
C GLY A 207 13.15 -19.85 10.17
N LEU A 208 12.25 -18.87 10.10
CA LEU A 208 12.61 -17.49 9.82
C LEU A 208 13.22 -16.82 11.05
N GLY A 209 14.30 -16.06 10.83
CA GLY A 209 15.01 -15.28 11.85
C GLY A 209 14.93 -13.77 11.66
N ALA A 210 14.68 -13.30 10.44
CA ALA A 210 14.45 -11.89 10.13
C ALA A 210 13.70 -11.73 8.80
N PHE A 211 13.18 -10.54 8.50
CA PHE A 211 12.54 -10.25 7.22
C PHE A 211 12.86 -8.87 6.63
N ILE A 212 12.70 -8.77 5.33
CA ILE A 212 12.68 -7.54 4.54
C ILE A 212 11.35 -7.56 3.76
N ASN A 213 10.51 -6.55 3.97
CA ASN A 213 9.32 -6.33 3.16
C ASN A 213 9.64 -5.29 2.09
N LEU A 214 9.28 -5.58 0.83
CA LEU A 214 9.43 -4.66 -0.30
C LEU A 214 8.05 -4.17 -0.72
N GLU A 215 7.90 -2.86 -0.76
CA GLU A 215 6.62 -2.18 -1.01
C GLU A 215 6.78 -1.02 -2.00
N SER A 216 5.68 -0.44 -2.46
CA SER A 216 5.67 0.80 -3.23
C SER A 216 4.41 1.62 -3.04
N THR A 217 4.57 2.89 -2.68
CA THR A 217 3.49 3.89 -2.72
C THR A 217 3.71 4.95 -3.80
N GLY A 218 4.66 4.72 -4.71
CA GLY A 218 5.04 5.66 -5.76
C GLY A 218 5.99 5.04 -6.78
N ALA A 219 5.94 5.54 -8.01
CA ALA A 219 6.65 4.97 -9.16
C ALA A 219 8.09 5.48 -9.35
N SER A 220 8.62 6.30 -8.42
CA SER A 220 9.91 6.95 -8.62
C SER A 220 10.71 7.17 -7.34
N GLY A 221 12.00 7.47 -7.55
CA GLY A 221 12.92 7.82 -6.47
C GLY A 221 13.51 6.61 -5.77
N PRO A 222 14.29 6.86 -4.72
CA PRO A 222 14.90 5.83 -3.90
C PRO A 222 13.90 5.22 -2.93
N ASP A 223 14.19 3.99 -2.52
CA ASP A 223 13.45 3.39 -1.42
C ASP A 223 13.70 4.13 -0.11
N VAL A 224 12.64 4.20 0.68
CA VAL A 224 12.67 4.74 2.03
C VAL A 224 12.39 3.59 2.97
N LEU A 225 13.29 3.36 3.92
CA LEU A 225 12.96 2.58 5.11
C LEU A 225 11.98 3.40 5.95
N PHE A 226 10.75 2.90 6.07
CA PHE A 226 9.66 3.60 6.75
C PHE A 226 9.08 2.81 7.93
N GLN A 227 9.34 1.49 8.01
CA GLN A 227 9.09 0.71 9.23
C GLN A 227 10.29 -0.18 9.61
N HIS A 228 10.52 -0.38 10.91
CA HIS A 228 11.52 -1.29 11.46
C HIS A 228 11.12 -1.85 12.83
N THR A 229 11.71 -2.98 13.24
CA THR A 229 11.49 -3.57 14.57
C THR A 229 12.54 -3.20 15.63
N GLY A 230 13.55 -2.40 15.28
CA GLY A 230 14.45 -1.80 16.26
C GLY A 230 15.88 -1.55 15.79
N ALA A 231 16.73 -1.11 16.72
CA ALA A 231 18.07 -0.63 16.39
C ALA A 231 18.99 -1.69 15.76
N TRP A 232 18.76 -2.99 16.01
CA TRP A 232 19.52 -4.04 15.34
C TRP A 232 19.24 -4.08 13.84
N THR A 233 17.98 -4.02 13.40
CA THR A 233 17.63 -4.07 11.97
C THR A 233 18.12 -2.83 11.24
N LEU A 234 17.98 -1.65 11.85
CA LEU A 234 18.54 -0.40 11.33
C LEU A 234 20.06 -0.46 11.16
N ARG A 235 20.79 -0.95 12.17
CA ARG A 235 22.25 -1.09 12.06
C ARG A 235 22.66 -2.08 10.98
N ARG A 236 21.87 -3.13 10.73
CA ARG A 236 22.13 -4.08 9.65
C ARG A 236 21.87 -3.43 8.29
N TYR A 237 20.75 -2.75 8.13
CA TYR A 237 20.41 -2.00 6.91
C TYR A 237 21.45 -0.93 6.58
N ALA A 238 21.78 -0.06 7.54
CA ALA A 238 22.77 1.01 7.36
C ALA A 238 24.18 0.50 7.03
N ARG A 239 24.50 -0.75 7.37
CA ARG A 239 25.78 -1.40 7.04
C ARG A 239 25.75 -2.14 5.70
N ALA A 240 24.58 -2.58 5.25
CA ALA A 240 24.42 -3.47 4.10
C ALA A 240 24.00 -2.74 2.82
N ALA A 241 23.13 -1.72 2.93
CA ALA A 241 22.67 -0.95 1.79
C ALA A 241 23.77 0.00 1.30
N GLN A 242 23.97 0.08 -0.01
CA GLN A 242 24.94 0.99 -0.63
C GLN A 242 24.55 2.46 -0.42
N HIS A 243 23.25 2.75 -0.45
CA HIS A 243 22.68 4.07 -0.26
C HIS A 243 21.56 3.98 0.78
N PRO A 244 21.89 3.83 2.08
CA PRO A 244 20.87 3.65 3.11
C PRO A 244 20.04 4.91 3.24
N HIS A 245 18.76 4.78 2.94
CA HIS A 245 17.79 5.86 3.06
C HIS A 245 16.59 5.40 3.90
N GLY A 246 16.14 6.26 4.81
CA GLY A 246 15.08 5.95 5.75
C GLY A 246 14.56 7.18 6.48
N SER A 247 13.34 7.09 7.01
CA SER A 247 12.63 8.18 7.66
C SER A 247 12.11 7.75 9.03
N CYS A 248 12.70 8.29 10.11
CA CYS A 248 12.20 8.07 11.47
C CYS A 248 10.80 8.66 11.67
N LEU A 249 10.46 9.72 10.95
CA LEU A 249 9.13 10.30 11.04
C LEU A 249 8.08 9.47 10.30
N ALA A 250 8.46 8.77 9.23
CA ALA A 250 7.56 7.78 8.63
C ALA A 250 7.28 6.64 9.62
N GLN A 251 8.31 6.14 10.33
CA GLN A 251 8.14 5.19 11.44
C GLN A 251 7.15 5.73 12.49
N ASP A 252 7.39 6.94 13.00
CA ASP A 252 6.52 7.55 14.03
C ASP A 252 5.06 7.70 13.55
N LEU A 253 4.85 8.05 12.28
CA LEU A 253 3.51 8.18 11.70
C LEU A 253 2.80 6.83 11.61
N PHE A 254 3.49 5.77 11.20
CA PHE A 254 2.95 4.40 11.18
C PHE A 254 2.68 3.88 12.60
N GLU A 255 3.60 4.09 13.55
CA GLU A 255 3.42 3.71 14.96
C GLU A 255 2.27 4.45 15.63
N SER A 256 2.07 5.73 15.28
CA SER A 256 0.97 6.55 15.81
C SER A 256 -0.41 6.09 15.34
N ARG A 257 -0.49 5.29 14.28
CA ARG A 257 -1.73 4.88 13.58
C ARG A 257 -2.58 6.04 13.08
N VAL A 258 -1.98 7.23 12.92
CA VAL A 258 -2.64 8.37 12.28
C VAL A 258 -2.83 8.09 10.79
N ILE A 259 -1.84 7.45 10.16
CA ILE A 259 -1.96 6.94 8.80
C ILE A 259 -2.75 5.63 8.85
N SER A 260 -3.83 5.54 8.08
CA SER A 260 -4.72 4.38 8.01
C SER A 260 -4.28 3.34 6.97
N MET A 261 -2.99 3.25 6.71
CA MET A 261 -2.35 2.35 5.74
C MET A 261 -1.59 1.26 6.48
N ASP A 262 -1.39 0.13 5.82
CA ASP A 262 -0.77 -1.06 6.38
C ASP A 262 -0.06 -1.81 5.26
N THR A 263 0.87 -2.68 5.63
CA THR A 263 1.65 -3.50 4.68
C THR A 263 1.85 -4.89 5.27
N ASP A 264 2.34 -5.83 4.47
CA ASP A 264 2.66 -7.18 4.95
C ASP A 264 3.67 -7.19 6.11
N PHE A 265 4.43 -6.11 6.32
CA PHE A 265 5.26 -5.90 7.52
C PHE A 265 4.51 -6.25 8.80
N ARG A 266 3.22 -5.89 8.90
CA ARG A 266 2.41 -6.16 10.08
C ARG A 266 2.31 -7.62 10.44
N MET A 267 2.18 -8.47 9.42
CA MET A 267 1.99 -9.91 9.61
C MET A 267 3.29 -10.62 10.00
N PHE A 268 4.45 -10.07 9.64
CA PHE A 268 5.75 -10.63 9.99
C PHE A 268 6.33 -10.05 11.30
N SER A 269 6.06 -8.77 11.55
CA SER A 269 6.74 -7.97 12.58
C SER A 269 6.43 -8.40 14.00
N ALA A 270 7.49 -8.65 14.77
CA ALA A 270 7.44 -8.85 16.23
C ALA A 270 6.92 -7.61 16.98
N ALA A 271 6.95 -6.42 16.37
CA ALA A 271 6.40 -5.21 16.95
C ALA A 271 4.88 -5.09 16.74
N GLN A 272 4.29 -5.98 15.92
CA GLN A 272 2.89 -5.94 15.53
C GLN A 272 2.21 -7.31 15.70
N MET A 273 2.00 -8.09 14.63
CA MET A 273 1.25 -9.36 14.71
C MET A 273 2.11 -10.61 14.57
N GLY A 274 3.31 -10.49 14.02
CA GLY A 274 4.21 -11.61 13.81
C GLY A 274 5.22 -11.79 14.95
N SER A 275 6.34 -12.43 14.64
CA SER A 275 7.40 -12.77 15.60
C SER A 275 8.80 -12.43 15.12
N LEU A 276 8.93 -11.80 13.95
CA LEU A 276 10.22 -11.60 13.29
C LEU A 276 10.71 -10.16 13.45
N PRO A 277 12.02 -9.95 13.65
CA PRO A 277 12.62 -8.64 13.44
C PRO A 277 12.76 -8.36 11.94
N GLY A 278 12.51 -7.13 11.50
CA GLY A 278 12.67 -6.76 10.10
C GLY A 278 12.58 -5.28 9.79
N ILE A 279 12.55 -5.00 8.50
CA ILE A 279 12.41 -3.65 7.92
C ILE A 279 11.37 -3.68 6.81
N ASP A 280 10.77 -2.53 6.57
CA ASP A 280 9.85 -2.26 5.48
C ASP A 280 10.41 -1.13 4.61
N LEU A 281 10.50 -1.38 3.31
CA LEU A 281 11.11 -0.49 2.32
C LEU A 281 10.09 -0.18 1.23
N ALA A 282 9.81 1.10 0.99
CA ALA A 282 8.90 1.52 -0.06
C ALA A 282 9.56 2.53 -1.00
N THR A 283 9.28 2.43 -2.30
CA THR A 283 9.43 3.57 -3.21
C THR A 283 8.26 4.52 -2.96
N VAL A 284 8.53 5.81 -2.70
CA VAL A 284 7.51 6.76 -2.20
C VAL A 284 7.39 8.06 -2.99
N LEU A 285 8.12 8.25 -4.10
CA LEU A 285 7.94 9.46 -4.91
C LEU A 285 7.06 9.15 -6.11
N ASP A 286 6.29 10.15 -6.53
CA ASP A 286 5.25 10.01 -7.56
C ASP A 286 4.06 9.13 -7.13
N GLY A 287 3.57 9.28 -5.90
CA GLY A 287 2.36 8.60 -5.44
C GLY A 287 1.07 9.01 -6.15
N ALA A 288 1.12 9.93 -7.12
CA ALA A 288 0.03 10.12 -8.05
C ALA A 288 -0.19 8.91 -8.98
N ALA A 289 0.78 7.99 -9.08
CA ALA A 289 0.62 6.68 -9.71
C ALA A 289 -0.12 5.68 -8.80
N TYR A 290 0.12 5.76 -7.49
CA TYR A 290 -0.33 4.76 -6.52
C TYR A 290 -1.85 4.60 -6.48
N HIS A 291 -2.29 3.35 -6.60
CA HIS A 291 -3.69 2.95 -6.75
C HIS A 291 -4.42 3.73 -7.86
N THR A 292 -3.77 3.91 -9.01
CA THR A 292 -4.38 4.50 -10.21
C THR A 292 -4.03 3.69 -11.45
N ASP A 293 -4.81 3.88 -12.52
CA ASP A 293 -4.51 3.33 -13.85
C ASP A 293 -3.20 3.84 -14.46
N ALA A 294 -2.60 4.86 -13.85
CA ALA A 294 -1.33 5.44 -14.26
C ALA A 294 -0.10 4.75 -13.64
N ASP A 295 -0.26 3.76 -12.74
CA ASP A 295 0.84 2.90 -12.30
C ASP A 295 1.19 1.85 -13.37
N VAL A 296 1.93 2.31 -14.37
CA VAL A 296 2.36 1.57 -15.56
C VAL A 296 3.89 1.54 -15.66
N PRO A 297 4.48 0.54 -16.34
CA PRO A 297 5.94 0.42 -16.46
C PRO A 297 6.62 1.68 -17.02
N GLU A 298 5.93 2.43 -17.88
CA GLU A 298 6.44 3.66 -18.51
C GLU A 298 6.55 4.83 -17.54
N ARG A 299 5.83 4.81 -16.42
CA ARG A 299 5.88 5.83 -15.37
C ARG A 299 6.98 5.56 -14.35
N MET A 300 7.51 4.33 -14.31
CA MET A 300 8.59 3.96 -13.40
C MET A 300 9.87 4.72 -13.76
N ALA A 301 10.43 5.45 -12.79
CA ALA A 301 11.65 6.21 -13.01
C ALA A 301 12.84 5.25 -13.24
N PRO A 302 13.61 5.42 -14.34
CA PRO A 302 14.80 4.62 -14.57
C PRO A 302 15.79 4.73 -13.40
N GLY A 303 16.37 3.61 -13.02
CA GLY A 303 17.33 3.52 -11.92
C GLY A 303 16.69 3.27 -10.53
N SER A 304 15.38 3.45 -10.37
CA SER A 304 14.70 3.19 -9.09
C SER A 304 14.82 1.73 -8.67
N LEU A 305 14.61 0.78 -9.59
CA LEU A 305 14.78 -0.65 -9.28
C LEU A 305 16.27 -1.01 -9.15
N GLN A 306 17.14 -0.40 -9.95
CA GLN A 306 18.59 -0.59 -9.86
C GLN A 306 19.11 -0.21 -8.46
N LEU A 307 18.63 0.91 -7.90
CA LEU A 307 18.98 1.33 -6.55
C LEU A 307 18.54 0.32 -5.49
N ARG A 308 17.31 -0.20 -5.62
CA ARG A 308 16.79 -1.26 -4.75
C ARG A 308 17.61 -2.55 -4.86
N GLY A 309 18.10 -2.87 -6.05
CA GLY A 309 18.99 -4.00 -6.31
C GLY A 309 20.38 -3.90 -5.64
N PHE A 310 20.81 -2.70 -5.27
CA PHE A 310 22.08 -2.45 -4.57
C PHE A 310 22.00 -2.64 -3.04
N ILE A 311 20.96 -3.31 -2.54
CA ILE A 311 20.83 -3.71 -1.14
C ILE A 311 21.82 -4.83 -0.75
N THR A 312 22.69 -5.31 -1.65
CA THR A 312 23.70 -6.33 -1.29
C THR A 312 25.01 -6.24 -2.09
N ALA A 313 25.98 -5.45 -1.62
CA ALA A 313 27.42 -5.71 -1.82
C ALA A 313 28.30 -4.86 -0.86
N LEU A 314 29.26 -5.51 -0.22
CA LEU A 314 30.16 -5.01 0.81
C LEU A 314 31.09 -3.86 0.37
N TRP A 315 31.26 -2.91 1.31
CA TRP A 315 32.52 -2.25 1.69
C TRP A 315 33.38 -1.58 0.61
N ALA A 316 33.54 -0.27 0.76
CA ALA A 316 34.87 0.33 0.63
C ALA A 316 35.01 1.56 1.55
N LEU A 317 35.81 1.40 2.61
CA LEU A 317 36.98 2.25 2.88
C LEU A 317 36.85 3.79 3.02
N GLY A 318 35.66 4.38 3.11
CA GLY A 318 35.50 5.85 3.10
C GLY A 318 35.50 6.56 4.46
N ALA A 319 35.23 5.87 5.57
CA ALA A 319 34.84 6.55 6.82
C ALA A 319 35.92 6.57 7.91
N LEU A 320 37.20 6.41 7.53
CA LEU A 320 38.36 6.62 8.43
C LEU A 320 39.03 8.00 8.22
N ALA A 321 38.46 8.89 7.40
CA ALA A 321 39.11 10.14 6.99
C ALA A 321 38.48 11.44 7.51
N SER A 322 37.31 11.43 8.16
CA SER A 322 36.59 12.69 8.47
C SER A 322 36.48 13.05 9.96
N ALA A 323 37.12 12.29 10.84
CA ALA A 323 37.10 12.54 12.28
C ALA A 323 38.21 13.52 12.78
N ALA A 324 38.91 14.19 11.87
CA ALA A 324 40.03 15.08 12.19
C ALA A 324 39.88 16.47 11.55
N ALA A 325 39.03 17.33 12.12
CA ALA A 325 39.14 18.79 11.94
C ALA A 325 38.37 19.52 13.05
N MET A 326 39.12 20.10 13.97
CA MET A 326 38.69 20.71 15.23
C MET A 326 38.16 22.15 15.10
N ALA A 327 37.21 22.48 15.98
CA ALA A 327 37.12 23.63 16.91
C ALA A 327 37.25 25.12 16.46
N ALA A 328 36.12 25.86 16.56
CA ALA A 328 35.83 27.22 17.13
C ALA A 328 36.58 28.51 16.65
N PRO A 329 36.15 29.77 16.94
CA PRO A 329 34.81 30.42 17.03
C PRO A 329 34.65 31.84 16.35
N ALA A 330 33.38 32.21 16.09
CA ALA A 330 32.65 33.51 15.98
C ALA A 330 33.11 34.74 15.13
N PRO A 331 32.21 35.42 14.33
CA PRO A 331 32.72 36.21 13.19
C PRO A 331 31.99 37.57 12.86
N ASP A 332 32.59 38.43 12.00
CA ASP A 332 31.94 39.48 11.12
C ASP A 332 31.69 38.94 9.69
N LEU A 333 30.90 39.53 8.76
CA LEU A 333 30.53 39.11 7.35
C LEU A 333 31.05 37.76 6.80
N ALA A 334 32.36 37.50 6.88
CA ALA A 334 32.93 36.14 6.97
C ALA A 334 32.15 35.19 7.92
N ALA A 335 31.27 35.71 8.75
CA ALA A 335 30.49 35.10 9.80
C ALA A 335 29.19 34.56 9.39
N VAL A 336 28.55 35.36 8.56
CA VAL A 336 27.34 34.97 7.90
C VAL A 336 27.76 33.92 6.90
N ALA A 337 28.88 34.09 6.19
CA ALA A 337 29.46 33.04 5.34
C ALA A 337 29.88 31.78 6.11
N THR A 338 30.58 31.92 7.24
CA THR A 338 31.02 30.78 8.08
C THR A 338 29.85 30.13 8.83
N ALA A 339 28.85 30.89 9.28
CA ALA A 339 27.62 30.35 9.87
C ALA A 339 26.75 29.66 8.82
N LEU A 340 26.68 30.18 7.59
CA LEU A 340 26.04 29.49 6.46
C LEU A 340 26.78 28.19 6.10
N ALA A 341 28.12 28.20 6.10
CA ALA A 341 28.94 27.01 5.88
C ALA A 341 28.86 26.00 7.05
N ALA A 342 28.75 26.46 8.29
CA ALA A 342 28.59 25.63 9.48
C ALA A 342 27.16 25.11 9.65
N CYS A 343 26.17 25.84 9.12
CA CYS A 343 24.81 25.35 8.98
C CYS A 343 24.67 24.41 7.79
N ALA A 344 25.57 24.42 6.80
CA ALA A 344 25.45 23.58 5.60
C ALA A 344 25.34 22.08 5.90
N PRO A 345 26.06 21.48 6.88
CA PRO A 345 25.83 20.08 7.29
C PRO A 345 24.46 19.85 7.94
N ALA A 346 23.99 20.78 8.78
CA ALA A 346 22.67 20.68 9.41
C ALA A 346 21.53 20.90 8.41
N LEU A 347 21.72 21.83 7.47
CA LEU A 347 20.85 22.10 6.32
C LEU A 347 20.85 20.90 5.37
N ALA A 348 22.01 20.31 5.06
CA ALA A 348 22.11 19.12 4.22
C ALA A 348 21.50 17.88 4.92
N ALA A 349 21.55 17.79 6.24
CA ALA A 349 20.89 16.74 7.02
C ALA A 349 19.38 16.96 7.18
N ALA A 350 18.94 18.23 7.29
CA ALA A 350 17.53 18.59 7.49
C ALA A 350 16.77 18.84 6.19
N ALA A 351 17.44 19.03 5.06
CA ALA A 351 16.78 19.30 3.79
C ALA A 351 16.17 18.06 3.12
N PRO A 352 16.68 16.83 3.31
CA PRO A 352 15.91 15.60 3.06
C PRO A 352 14.62 15.59 3.90
N LEU A 353 14.67 15.92 5.19
CA LEU A 353 13.46 16.05 6.02
C LEU A 353 12.53 17.17 5.50
N ALA A 354 13.04 18.27 4.97
CA ALA A 354 12.23 19.37 4.47
C ALA A 354 11.61 19.15 3.07
N THR A 355 12.03 18.11 2.36
CA THR A 355 11.54 17.78 1.01
C THR A 355 10.79 16.45 1.01
N VAL A 356 11.38 15.41 1.62
CA VAL A 356 10.79 14.08 1.74
C VAL A 356 9.62 14.07 2.70
N LEU A 357 9.66 14.76 3.85
CA LEU A 357 8.52 14.75 4.76
C LEU A 357 7.29 15.44 4.14
N PRO A 358 7.36 16.66 3.59
CA PRO A 358 6.18 17.26 2.99
C PRO A 358 5.69 16.47 1.79
N ALA A 359 6.58 15.89 0.96
CA ALA A 359 6.17 15.01 -0.13
C ALA A 359 5.43 13.78 0.41
N PHE A 360 6.00 13.09 1.38
CA PHE A 360 5.39 11.93 2.04
C PHE A 360 4.05 12.29 2.70
N VAL A 361 3.98 13.38 3.47
CA VAL A 361 2.76 13.85 4.14
C VAL A 361 1.71 14.33 3.14
N LEU A 362 2.08 15.07 2.09
CA LEU A 362 1.15 15.50 1.04
C LEU A 362 0.59 14.30 0.28
N GLU A 363 1.46 13.35 -0.06
CA GLU A 363 1.09 12.10 -0.72
C GLU A 363 0.11 11.30 0.14
N HIS A 364 0.43 11.08 1.42
CA HIS A 364 -0.39 10.27 2.31
C HIS A 364 -1.68 11.01 2.76
N ILE A 365 -1.64 12.33 2.98
CA ILE A 365 -2.86 13.14 3.24
C ILE A 365 -3.78 13.15 2.03
N SER A 366 -3.24 13.15 0.80
CA SER A 366 -4.06 13.07 -0.42
C SER A 366 -4.82 11.74 -0.52
N ILE A 367 -4.28 10.66 0.07
CA ILE A 367 -4.85 9.31 0.10
C ILE A 367 -5.78 9.09 1.31
N MET A 368 -5.59 9.83 2.42
CA MET A 368 -6.26 9.59 3.71
C MET A 368 -7.74 9.98 3.81
N GLY A 369 -8.39 10.48 2.75
CA GLY A 369 -9.80 10.88 2.86
C GLY A 369 -9.98 12.32 3.31
N GLY A 370 -10.56 13.18 2.47
CA GLY A 370 -10.98 14.51 2.92
C GLY A 370 -12.22 14.45 3.81
N LYS A 371 -12.21 15.13 4.98
CA LYS A 371 -13.46 15.36 5.75
C LYS A 371 -14.51 16.05 4.88
N ARG A 372 -15.80 15.83 5.16
CA ARG A 372 -16.89 16.48 4.41
C ARG A 372 -16.68 17.99 4.29
N PRO A 373 -16.99 18.60 3.13
CA PRO A 373 -16.93 20.05 2.94
C PRO A 373 -17.68 20.81 4.07
N PRO A 374 -17.27 22.04 4.40
CA PRO A 374 -16.22 22.84 3.76
C PRO A 374 -14.83 22.72 4.42
N LEU A 375 -14.73 22.05 5.58
CA LEU A 375 -13.51 22.07 6.40
C LEU A 375 -12.44 21.06 5.98
N GLY A 376 -12.77 20.04 5.18
CA GLY A 376 -11.82 19.00 4.77
C GLY A 376 -10.61 19.51 3.99
N LEU A 377 -10.86 20.41 3.01
CA LEU A 377 -9.81 21.07 2.24
C LEU A 377 -8.94 21.96 3.15
N VAL A 378 -9.57 22.77 4.00
CA VAL A 378 -8.88 23.70 4.89
C VAL A 378 -8.02 22.98 5.94
N LEU A 379 -8.50 21.86 6.49
CA LEU A 379 -7.75 21.07 7.47
C LEU A 379 -6.57 20.33 6.84
N GLY A 380 -6.75 19.77 5.63
CA GLY A 380 -5.66 19.15 4.88
C GLY A 380 -4.58 20.18 4.50
N ASP A 381 -5.00 21.32 3.97
CA ASP A 381 -4.09 22.42 3.60
C ASP A 381 -3.39 23.03 4.82
N ALA A 382 -4.09 23.15 5.96
CA ALA A 382 -3.50 23.62 7.21
C ALA A 382 -2.50 22.61 7.78
N ALA A 383 -2.80 21.31 7.73
CA ALA A 383 -1.89 20.26 8.15
C ALA A 383 -0.65 20.18 7.26
N ALA A 384 -0.84 20.21 5.93
CA ALA A 384 0.24 20.28 4.96
C ALA A 384 1.08 21.54 5.14
N GLY A 385 0.45 22.71 5.29
CA GLY A 385 1.11 23.99 5.54
C GLY A 385 1.86 24.02 6.88
N ALA A 386 1.31 23.40 7.93
CA ALA A 386 1.98 23.27 9.22
C ALA A 386 3.16 22.30 9.15
N ALA A 387 3.04 21.17 8.44
CA ALA A 387 4.12 20.21 8.23
C ALA A 387 5.25 20.82 7.40
N VAL A 388 4.93 21.45 6.27
CA VAL A 388 5.87 22.24 5.45
C VAL A 388 6.50 23.33 6.33
N GLY A 389 5.72 24.10 7.06
CA GLY A 389 6.21 25.15 7.95
C GLY A 389 7.16 24.63 9.04
N ALA A 390 6.84 23.50 9.67
CA ALA A 390 7.69 22.85 10.65
C ALA A 390 8.98 22.33 10.02
N CYS A 391 8.92 21.67 8.86
CA CYS A 391 10.06 21.26 8.06
C CYS A 391 10.98 22.41 7.69
N LEU A 392 10.41 23.50 7.18
CA LEU A 392 11.14 24.71 6.83
C LEU A 392 11.75 25.37 8.07
N THR A 393 11.05 25.33 9.20
CA THR A 393 11.57 25.84 10.48
C THR A 393 12.67 24.95 11.03
N LEU A 394 12.62 23.64 10.85
CA LEU A 394 13.67 22.71 11.27
C LEU A 394 14.91 22.80 10.36
N ALA A 395 14.71 22.95 9.04
CA ALA A 395 15.80 23.10 8.09
C ALA A 395 16.46 24.49 8.15
N ALA A 396 15.67 25.56 8.13
CA ALA A 396 16.17 26.93 8.08
C ALA A 396 16.13 27.66 9.44
N GLY A 397 15.69 27.01 10.52
CA GLY A 397 15.54 27.62 11.86
C GLY A 397 16.82 28.19 12.44
N THR A 398 17.96 27.60 12.10
CA THR A 398 19.29 28.10 12.44
C THR A 398 19.63 29.42 11.73
N LEU A 399 18.99 29.69 10.59
CA LEU A 399 19.11 30.94 9.83
C LEU A 399 18.10 32.01 10.28
N VAL A 400 17.05 31.65 11.01
CA VAL A 400 15.98 32.57 11.45
C VAL A 400 16.50 33.71 12.32
N PRO A 401 17.39 33.50 13.33
CA PRO A 401 17.96 34.61 14.10
C PRO A 401 18.80 35.56 13.25
N LEU A 402 19.53 35.04 12.25
CA LEU A 402 20.36 35.83 11.32
C LEU A 402 19.48 36.64 10.37
N ALA A 403 18.44 36.04 9.82
CA ALA A 403 17.44 36.70 8.97
C ALA A 403 16.65 37.75 9.75
N ALA A 404 16.22 37.44 10.97
CA ALA A 404 15.52 38.36 11.86
C ALA A 404 16.40 39.56 12.26
N HIS A 405 17.68 39.32 12.55
CA HIS A 405 18.66 40.38 12.83
C HIS A 405 18.88 41.29 11.62
N ALA A 406 19.08 40.71 10.43
CA ALA A 406 19.26 41.45 9.17
C ALA A 406 18.00 42.21 8.72
N ALA A 407 16.81 41.76 9.13
CA ALA A 407 15.52 42.34 8.77
C ALA A 407 14.93 43.31 9.81
N ARG A 408 15.59 43.56 10.96
CA ARG A 408 15.09 44.39 12.08
C ARG A 408 14.34 45.69 11.69
N PRO A 409 14.80 46.52 10.73
CA PRO A 409 14.08 47.75 10.38
C PRO A 409 12.85 47.55 9.47
N ARG A 410 12.64 46.36 8.88
CA ARG A 410 11.55 46.06 7.91
C ARG A 410 10.83 44.73 8.17
N GLY A 411 11.08 44.07 9.29
CA GLY A 411 10.61 42.71 9.56
C GLY A 411 9.11 42.53 9.42
N ARG A 412 8.31 43.49 9.92
CA ARG A 412 6.84 43.47 9.78
C ARG A 412 6.38 43.54 8.32
N ALA A 413 7.00 44.40 7.52
CA ALA A 413 6.66 44.54 6.09
C ALA A 413 7.08 43.29 5.29
N LEU A 414 8.21 42.67 5.65
CA LEU A 414 8.66 41.41 5.04
C LEU A 414 7.70 40.25 5.35
N VAL A 415 7.29 40.08 6.61
CA VAL A 415 6.33 39.04 7.01
C VAL A 415 4.99 39.24 6.30
N LEU A 416 4.47 40.47 6.29
CA LEU A 416 3.21 40.78 5.58
C LEU A 416 3.34 40.55 4.07
N GLY A 417 4.49 40.90 3.47
CA GLY A 417 4.76 40.65 2.06
C GLY A 417 4.83 39.16 1.71
N LEU A 418 5.48 38.34 2.55
CA LEU A 418 5.54 36.88 2.37
C LEU A 418 4.17 36.23 2.55
N LEU A 419 3.37 36.68 3.52
CA LEU A 419 1.99 36.23 3.71
C LEU A 419 1.12 36.61 2.51
N ALA A 420 1.24 37.84 2.01
CA ALA A 420 0.51 38.29 0.82
C ALA A 420 0.94 37.53 -0.44
N ALA A 421 2.23 37.27 -0.62
CA ALA A 421 2.74 36.47 -1.72
C ALA A 421 2.27 35.01 -1.63
N SER A 422 2.25 34.43 -0.42
CA SER A 422 1.73 33.08 -0.19
C SER A 422 0.24 33.00 -0.49
N ALA A 423 -0.55 33.99 -0.04
CA ALA A 423 -1.96 34.09 -0.35
C ALA A 423 -2.22 34.27 -1.87
N ALA A 424 -1.40 35.07 -2.55
CA ALA A 424 -1.48 35.23 -4.00
C ALA A 424 -1.11 33.94 -4.75
N CYS A 425 -0.06 33.23 -4.32
CA CYS A 425 0.31 31.92 -4.88
C CYS A 425 -0.79 30.89 -4.67
N ALA A 426 -1.39 30.85 -3.47
CA ALA A 426 -2.53 29.99 -3.18
C ALA A 426 -3.74 30.34 -4.06
N ALA A 427 -4.04 31.62 -4.26
CA ALA A 427 -5.13 32.05 -5.14
C ALA A 427 -4.88 31.67 -6.60
N LEU A 428 -3.65 31.88 -7.11
CA LEU A 428 -3.24 31.49 -8.46
C LEU A 428 -3.25 29.97 -8.65
N ALA A 429 -2.78 29.20 -7.67
CA ALA A 429 -2.83 27.74 -7.71
C ALA A 429 -4.28 27.23 -7.71
N SER A 430 -5.16 27.86 -6.92
CA SER A 430 -6.58 27.53 -6.83
C SER A 430 -7.38 27.83 -8.11
N GLN A 431 -6.83 28.66 -9.01
CA GLN A 431 -7.45 28.92 -10.33
C GLN A 431 -7.22 27.77 -11.32
N ARG A 432 -6.25 26.89 -11.09
CA ARG A 432 -5.97 25.75 -11.96
C ARG A 432 -6.84 24.56 -11.56
N HIS A 433 -7.25 23.78 -12.56
CA HIS A 433 -7.88 22.49 -12.31
C HIS A 433 -6.89 21.60 -11.54
N ALA A 434 -7.32 21.06 -10.39
CA ALA A 434 -6.44 20.34 -9.47
C ALA A 434 -5.92 19.00 -10.03
N TYR A 435 -6.57 18.46 -11.06
CA TYR A 435 -6.24 17.15 -11.65
C TYR A 435 -5.89 17.22 -13.13
N SER A 436 -5.12 16.23 -13.57
CA SER A 436 -4.72 16.00 -14.96
C SER A 436 -4.51 14.48 -15.18
N PRO A 437 -4.33 13.98 -16.41
CA PRO A 437 -3.98 12.57 -16.61
C PRO A 437 -2.70 12.13 -15.89
N ALA A 438 -1.74 13.03 -15.66
CA ALA A 438 -0.52 12.74 -14.89
C ALA A 438 -0.74 12.77 -13.37
N PHE A 439 -1.78 13.45 -12.90
CA PHE A 439 -2.15 13.58 -11.50
C PHE A 439 -3.66 13.32 -11.37
N PRO A 440 -4.09 12.06 -11.58
CA PRO A 440 -5.50 11.77 -11.72
C PRO A 440 -6.23 11.83 -10.38
N LYS A 441 -7.53 12.12 -10.43
CA LYS A 441 -8.41 11.96 -9.27
C LYS A 441 -8.74 10.48 -9.09
N ARG A 442 -8.63 9.95 -7.88
CA ARG A 442 -9.03 8.56 -7.57
C ARG A 442 -10.54 8.47 -7.39
N VAL A 443 -11.19 7.65 -8.21
CA VAL A 443 -12.65 7.51 -8.22
C VAL A 443 -13.02 6.04 -8.14
N PHE A 444 -13.68 5.65 -7.05
CA PHE A 444 -14.37 4.37 -6.96
C PHE A 444 -15.75 4.49 -7.62
N LEU A 445 -16.04 3.59 -8.55
CA LEU A 445 -17.33 3.50 -9.22
C LEU A 445 -17.93 2.11 -8.97
N GLN A 446 -18.99 2.09 -8.18
CA GLN A 446 -19.69 0.86 -7.83
C GLN A 446 -21.05 0.79 -8.53
N HIS A 447 -21.26 -0.25 -9.34
CA HIS A 447 -22.60 -0.67 -9.76
C HIS A 447 -23.23 -1.51 -8.65
N ARG A 448 -23.98 -0.85 -7.78
CA ARG A 448 -24.55 -1.44 -6.57
C ARG A 448 -25.94 -2.00 -6.88
N ASN A 449 -26.16 -3.29 -6.62
CA ASN A 449 -27.42 -3.97 -6.90
C ASN A 449 -28.03 -4.57 -5.62
N GLU A 450 -29.24 -4.16 -5.22
CA GLU A 450 -30.00 -4.84 -4.15
C GLU A 450 -30.66 -6.10 -4.71
N VAL A 451 -30.53 -7.21 -3.99
CA VAL A 451 -31.21 -8.48 -4.29
C VAL A 451 -32.32 -8.68 -3.27
N GLY A 452 -33.56 -8.76 -3.77
CA GLY A 452 -34.74 -9.02 -2.95
C GLY A 452 -34.83 -10.48 -2.47
N PRO A 453 -35.75 -10.79 -1.55
CA PRO A 453 -35.95 -12.14 -1.01
C PRO A 453 -36.30 -13.19 -2.07
N ASP A 454 -36.88 -12.77 -3.20
CA ASP A 454 -37.20 -13.63 -4.34
C ASP A 454 -35.96 -13.98 -5.20
N GLY A 455 -34.79 -13.45 -4.85
CA GLY A 455 -33.52 -13.62 -5.54
C GLY A 455 -33.36 -12.75 -6.78
N ARG A 456 -34.24 -11.76 -7.01
CA ARG A 456 -34.18 -10.83 -8.14
C ARG A 456 -33.59 -9.49 -7.71
N VAL A 457 -32.97 -8.79 -8.64
CA VAL A 457 -32.48 -7.42 -8.39
C VAL A 457 -33.67 -6.48 -8.28
N SER A 458 -33.77 -5.75 -7.16
CA SER A 458 -34.89 -4.85 -6.84
C SER A 458 -34.52 -3.37 -6.98
N ASP A 459 -33.25 -3.02 -6.84
CA ASP A 459 -32.74 -1.65 -6.97
C ASP A 459 -31.30 -1.66 -7.49
N SER A 460 -30.95 -0.70 -8.34
CA SER A 460 -29.62 -0.55 -8.93
C SER A 460 -29.17 0.91 -8.90
N ARG A 461 -27.93 1.14 -8.45
CA ARG A 461 -27.36 2.49 -8.30
C ARG A 461 -25.94 2.57 -8.84
N TRP A 462 -25.58 3.75 -9.35
CA TRP A 462 -24.19 4.14 -9.53
C TRP A 462 -23.75 4.83 -8.27
N CYS A 463 -22.93 4.17 -7.46
CA CYS A 463 -22.32 4.77 -6.29
C CYS A 463 -20.92 5.24 -6.69
N ILE A 464 -20.69 6.55 -6.60
CA ILE A 464 -19.42 7.18 -7.00
C ILE A 464 -18.78 7.76 -5.75
N GLY A 465 -17.53 7.39 -5.48
CA GLY A 465 -16.81 7.81 -4.30
C GLY A 465 -15.36 8.15 -4.58
N GLY A 466 -14.74 8.94 -3.71
CA GLY A 466 -13.32 9.30 -3.81
C GLY A 466 -12.71 9.53 -2.44
N LEU A 467 -11.40 9.28 -2.35
CA LEU A 467 -10.59 9.52 -1.15
C LEU A 467 -10.10 10.98 -1.10
N ASP A 468 -9.81 11.57 -2.26
CA ASP A 468 -9.21 12.89 -2.30
C ASP A 468 -10.15 13.99 -1.78
N ALA A 469 -9.58 15.08 -1.26
CA ALA A 469 -10.34 16.17 -0.61
C ALA A 469 -11.23 17.00 -1.54
N VAL A 470 -11.02 16.95 -2.86
CA VAL A 470 -11.86 17.65 -3.84
C VAL A 470 -13.23 16.95 -3.93
N PRO A 471 -14.36 17.69 -3.87
CA PRO A 471 -15.70 17.12 -3.90
C PRO A 471 -15.91 16.16 -5.08
N ILE A 472 -16.52 15.01 -4.81
CA ILE A 472 -16.72 13.95 -5.80
C ILE A 472 -17.67 14.38 -6.92
N GLU A 473 -18.56 15.34 -6.64
CA GLU A 473 -19.51 15.92 -7.59
C GLU A 473 -18.83 16.51 -8.83
N ARG A 474 -17.55 16.91 -8.73
CA ARG A 474 -16.79 17.45 -9.86
C ARG A 474 -16.50 16.46 -10.97
N VAL A 475 -16.58 15.15 -10.71
CA VAL A 475 -16.39 14.11 -11.73
C VAL A 475 -17.69 13.78 -12.46
N LEU A 476 -18.83 14.25 -11.96
CA LEU A 476 -20.13 13.85 -12.47
C LEU A 476 -20.43 14.53 -13.81
N PRO A 477 -21.22 13.87 -14.69
CA PRO A 477 -21.78 14.51 -15.86
C PRO A 477 -22.58 15.78 -15.48
N PRO A 478 -22.59 16.84 -16.31
CA PRO A 478 -23.24 18.12 -15.98
C PRO A 478 -24.73 18.04 -15.57
N ASN A 479 -25.43 17.02 -16.04
CA ASN A 479 -26.86 16.81 -15.80
C ASN A 479 -27.14 15.64 -14.84
N ALA A 480 -26.16 15.25 -14.02
CA ALA A 480 -26.31 14.16 -13.08
C ALA A 480 -27.34 14.49 -11.99
N VAL A 481 -28.38 13.66 -11.87
CA VAL A 481 -29.42 13.80 -10.84
C VAL A 481 -29.09 12.89 -9.67
N LEU A 482 -28.73 13.49 -8.54
CA LEU A 482 -28.36 12.78 -7.32
C LEU A 482 -29.57 12.10 -6.69
N VAL A 483 -29.36 10.88 -6.17
CA VAL A 483 -30.32 10.16 -5.33
C VAL A 483 -29.80 10.04 -3.88
N PRO A 484 -30.68 9.83 -2.88
CA PRO A 484 -30.25 9.65 -1.50
C PRO A 484 -29.23 8.52 -1.36
N THR A 485 -28.08 8.84 -0.76
CA THR A 485 -26.98 7.89 -0.57
C THR A 485 -26.94 7.39 0.88
N SER A 486 -26.61 6.11 1.06
CA SER A 486 -26.48 5.48 2.37
C SER A 486 -25.10 4.85 2.57
N ALA A 487 -24.61 4.81 3.81
CA ALA A 487 -23.39 4.08 4.14
C ALA A 487 -23.48 2.58 3.79
N ARG A 488 -24.70 2.01 3.80
CA ARG A 488 -24.97 0.63 3.38
C ARG A 488 -24.64 0.38 1.90
N ASP A 489 -24.74 1.42 1.05
CA ASP A 489 -24.40 1.30 -0.37
C ASP A 489 -22.94 0.91 -0.57
N TRP A 490 -22.05 1.29 0.35
CA TRP A 490 -20.62 1.01 0.30
C TRP A 490 -20.18 -0.11 1.25
N GLN A 491 -21.11 -0.91 1.78
CA GLN A 491 -20.80 -1.99 2.73
C GLN A 491 -19.76 -2.99 2.15
N ALA A 492 -19.80 -3.24 0.84
CA ALA A 492 -18.82 -4.07 0.14
C ALA A 492 -17.36 -3.61 0.37
N LEU A 493 -17.11 -2.31 0.43
CA LEU A 493 -15.79 -1.73 0.69
C LEU A 493 -15.51 -1.45 2.17
N HIS A 494 -16.35 -1.91 3.11
CA HIS A 494 -16.13 -1.63 4.54
C HIS A 494 -14.75 -2.11 5.03
N PRO A 495 -13.95 -1.32 5.76
CA PRO A 495 -14.25 0.02 6.27
C PRO A 495 -13.69 1.16 5.41
N VAL A 496 -13.08 0.89 4.24
CA VAL A 496 -12.51 1.89 3.32
C VAL A 496 -13.53 3.00 3.00
N ALA A 497 -14.80 2.63 2.88
CA ALA A 497 -15.92 3.57 2.70
C ALA A 497 -15.99 4.69 3.74
N ARG A 498 -15.40 4.53 4.94
CA ARG A 498 -15.34 5.59 5.98
C ARG A 498 -14.34 6.70 5.64
N LEU A 499 -13.40 6.43 4.76
CA LEU A 499 -12.40 7.37 4.27
C LEU A 499 -12.90 8.15 3.03
N MET A 500 -14.06 7.77 2.48
CA MET A 500 -14.53 8.27 1.19
C MET A 500 -15.62 9.34 1.34
N GLN A 501 -15.59 10.32 0.44
CA GLN A 501 -16.76 11.12 0.08
C GLN A 501 -17.48 10.42 -1.07
N TYR A 502 -18.81 10.39 -1.06
CA TYR A 502 -19.55 9.66 -2.07
C TYR A 502 -20.95 10.22 -2.33
N VAL A 503 -21.42 9.95 -3.55
CA VAL A 503 -22.74 10.30 -4.09
C VAL A 503 -23.32 9.10 -4.82
N SER A 504 -24.63 9.13 -5.08
CA SER A 504 -25.31 8.09 -5.84
C SER A 504 -26.17 8.68 -6.96
N LEU A 505 -26.27 7.94 -8.06
CA LEU A 505 -27.18 8.17 -9.17
C LEU A 505 -28.03 6.92 -9.40
N ALA A 506 -29.19 7.09 -10.05
CA ALA A 506 -29.95 5.94 -10.55
C ALA A 506 -29.14 5.19 -11.62
N ALA A 507 -29.15 3.86 -11.56
CA ALA A 507 -28.50 3.00 -12.55
C ALA A 507 -29.50 2.03 -13.20
N PRO A 508 -29.24 1.59 -14.43
CA PRO A 508 -29.96 0.46 -15.00
C PRO A 508 -29.70 -0.83 -14.19
N PRO A 509 -30.62 -1.79 -14.23
CA PRO A 509 -30.39 -3.13 -13.71
C PRO A 509 -29.19 -3.79 -14.41
N PRO A 510 -28.57 -4.82 -13.79
CA PRO A 510 -27.47 -5.54 -14.42
C PRO A 510 -27.98 -6.34 -15.62
N GLU A 511 -27.12 -6.54 -16.61
CA GLU A 511 -27.48 -7.26 -17.84
C GLU A 511 -27.82 -8.74 -17.55
N PRO A 512 -28.69 -9.35 -18.38
CA PRO A 512 -28.97 -10.77 -18.29
C PRO A 512 -27.68 -11.61 -18.31
N GLY A 513 -27.50 -12.46 -17.30
CA GLY A 513 -26.30 -13.31 -17.16
C GLY A 513 -25.20 -12.75 -16.26
N MET A 514 -25.24 -11.46 -15.89
CA MET A 514 -24.30 -10.91 -14.89
C MET A 514 -24.51 -11.52 -13.50
N PHE A 515 -25.76 -11.83 -13.16
CA PHE A 515 -26.17 -12.43 -11.91
C PHE A 515 -27.35 -13.39 -12.13
N ALA A 516 -27.17 -14.65 -11.75
CA ALA A 516 -28.24 -15.63 -11.81
C ALA A 516 -29.14 -15.51 -10.57
N ARG A 517 -30.43 -15.79 -10.73
CA ARG A 517 -31.36 -15.82 -9.60
C ARG A 517 -30.90 -16.82 -8.54
N GLY A 518 -30.80 -16.38 -7.28
CA GLY A 518 -30.33 -17.23 -6.18
C GLY A 518 -28.84 -17.58 -6.22
N ALA A 519 -28.05 -16.87 -7.04
CA ALA A 519 -26.60 -16.98 -7.10
C ALA A 519 -25.92 -16.68 -5.75
N LEU A 520 -26.34 -15.58 -5.11
CA LEU A 520 -25.98 -15.24 -3.74
C LEU A 520 -27.06 -15.80 -2.80
N ALA A 521 -26.69 -16.70 -1.91
CA ALA A 521 -27.59 -17.29 -0.94
C ALA A 521 -26.86 -17.57 0.37
N ILE A 522 -27.56 -17.43 1.49
CA ILE A 522 -27.11 -17.93 2.79
C ILE A 522 -28.16 -18.92 3.28
N THR A 523 -27.74 -20.16 3.50
CA THR A 523 -28.64 -21.25 3.90
C THR A 523 -28.27 -21.79 5.27
N LEU A 524 -29.27 -22.13 6.08
CA LEU A 524 -29.07 -22.85 7.33
C LEU A 524 -28.73 -24.31 7.04
N ALA A 525 -27.52 -24.71 7.39
CA ALA A 525 -27.07 -26.10 7.29
C ALA A 525 -27.45 -26.91 8.53
N GLN A 526 -27.30 -26.33 9.72
CA GLN A 526 -27.61 -27.00 10.98
C GLN A 526 -27.97 -25.98 12.07
N ARG A 527 -28.90 -26.36 12.96
CA ARG A 527 -29.20 -25.63 14.20
C ARG A 527 -28.78 -26.50 15.38
N GLU A 528 -27.95 -25.97 16.26
CA GLU A 528 -27.49 -26.63 17.48
C GLU A 528 -27.98 -25.82 18.70
N TYR A 529 -28.70 -26.48 19.60
CA TYR A 529 -29.13 -25.88 20.86
C TYR A 529 -28.05 -26.08 21.93
N ARG A 530 -27.50 -24.99 22.44
CA ARG A 530 -26.42 -24.99 23.44
C ARG A 530 -26.97 -24.80 24.85
N ALA A 531 -26.22 -25.30 25.83
CA ALA A 531 -26.49 -25.02 27.23
C ALA A 531 -26.45 -23.50 27.50
N ALA A 532 -27.19 -23.02 28.51
CA ALA A 532 -27.35 -21.60 28.85
C ALA A 532 -28.23 -20.75 27.89
N ASN A 533 -29.25 -21.36 27.28
CA ASN A 533 -30.23 -20.66 26.42
C ASN A 533 -29.54 -19.94 25.26
N ALA A 534 -28.71 -20.65 24.49
CA ALA A 534 -28.08 -20.14 23.28
C ALA A 534 -28.32 -21.11 22.12
N THR A 535 -28.47 -20.58 20.91
CA THR A 535 -28.66 -21.38 19.69
C THR A 535 -27.56 -21.06 18.70
N ARG A 536 -26.81 -22.07 18.25
CA ARG A 536 -25.84 -21.94 17.18
C ARG A 536 -26.49 -22.24 15.83
N LEU A 537 -26.39 -21.30 14.91
CA LEU A 537 -26.77 -21.45 13.51
C LEU A 537 -25.51 -21.74 12.69
N HIS A 538 -25.40 -22.92 12.09
CA HIS A 538 -24.40 -23.22 11.07
C HIS A 538 -24.96 -22.80 9.72
N LEU A 539 -24.34 -21.79 9.11
CA LEU A 539 -24.76 -21.16 7.88
C LEU A 539 -23.74 -21.44 6.78
N VAL A 540 -24.21 -21.49 5.54
CA VAL A 540 -23.34 -21.58 4.36
C VAL A 540 -23.72 -20.45 3.42
N MET A 541 -22.79 -19.51 3.21
CA MET A 541 -22.90 -18.51 2.15
C MET A 541 -22.37 -19.11 0.85
N ARG A 542 -23.19 -19.06 -0.19
CA ARG A 542 -22.84 -19.45 -1.56
C ARG A 542 -22.72 -18.20 -2.43
N LEU A 543 -21.62 -18.11 -3.15
CA LEU A 543 -21.34 -17.10 -4.16
C LEU A 543 -21.43 -17.73 -5.56
N PRO A 544 -21.82 -16.98 -6.61
CA PRO A 544 -21.80 -17.49 -7.98
C PRO A 544 -20.41 -17.76 -8.52
N ARG A 545 -19.40 -17.12 -7.96
CA ARG A 545 -17.98 -17.18 -8.34
C ARG A 545 -17.14 -16.64 -7.17
N PRO A 546 -15.81 -16.80 -7.21
CA PRO A 546 -14.93 -16.17 -6.23
C PRO A 546 -15.15 -14.66 -6.17
N GLY A 547 -15.02 -14.10 -4.98
CA GLY A 547 -15.30 -12.71 -4.74
C GLY A 547 -14.87 -12.29 -3.35
N TRP A 548 -15.03 -11.01 -3.11
CA TRP A 548 -14.75 -10.38 -1.82
C TRP A 548 -15.88 -9.46 -1.43
N GLY A 549 -15.94 -9.10 -0.16
CA GLY A 549 -17.01 -8.27 0.33
C GLY A 549 -17.08 -8.32 1.84
N SER A 550 -18.29 -8.11 2.35
CA SER A 550 -18.51 -8.15 3.78
C SER A 550 -19.87 -8.73 4.16
N LEU A 551 -19.92 -9.32 5.35
CA LEU A 551 -21.15 -9.63 6.05
C LEU A 551 -21.36 -8.67 7.21
N ASN A 552 -22.59 -8.23 7.39
CA ASN A 552 -23.08 -7.51 8.55
C ASN A 552 -24.15 -8.36 9.25
N ILE A 553 -23.85 -8.85 10.44
CA ILE A 553 -24.71 -9.78 11.19
C ILE A 553 -25.33 -9.02 12.36
N THR A 554 -26.65 -8.85 12.35
CA THR A 554 -27.39 -8.11 13.39
C THR A 554 -28.40 -9.03 14.10
N GLY A 555 -28.73 -8.71 15.36
CA GLY A 555 -29.62 -9.50 16.21
C GLY A 555 -29.02 -9.72 17.61
N ASP A 556 -29.57 -10.66 18.39
CA ASP A 556 -29.00 -11.07 19.69
C ASP A 556 -27.80 -12.02 19.51
N VAL A 557 -26.80 -11.57 18.76
CA VAL A 557 -25.59 -12.32 18.44
C VAL A 557 -24.66 -12.33 19.66
N ARG A 558 -24.32 -13.52 20.14
CA ARG A 558 -23.43 -13.74 21.29
C ARG A 558 -22.00 -14.06 20.87
N GLY A 559 -21.84 -14.62 19.68
CA GLY A 559 -20.56 -14.88 19.06
C GLY A 559 -20.75 -15.38 17.63
N TRP A 560 -19.69 -15.42 16.85
CA TRP A 560 -19.72 -15.98 15.49
C TRP A 560 -18.30 -16.34 15.05
N SER A 561 -18.20 -17.14 13.98
CA SER A 561 -16.94 -17.31 13.25
C SER A 561 -17.14 -17.70 11.80
N PHE A 562 -16.28 -17.13 10.95
CA PHE A 562 -16.10 -17.48 9.54
C PHE A 562 -15.11 -18.62 9.30
N THR A 563 -14.47 -19.13 10.36
CA THR A 563 -13.52 -20.24 10.30
C THR A 563 -13.75 -21.15 11.51
N ASP A 564 -13.18 -22.35 11.52
CA ASP A 564 -13.33 -23.23 12.68
C ASP A 564 -12.49 -22.78 13.90
N LYS A 565 -11.57 -21.82 13.72
CA LYS A 565 -10.51 -21.53 14.71
C LYS A 565 -10.61 -20.16 15.38
N LEU A 566 -11.35 -19.21 14.82
CA LEU A 566 -11.33 -17.81 15.28
C LEU A 566 -12.72 -17.35 15.73
N SER A 567 -13.11 -17.64 16.97
CA SER A 567 -14.36 -17.12 17.55
C SER A 567 -14.16 -15.74 18.14
N GLN A 568 -15.10 -14.81 17.90
CA GLN A 568 -15.18 -13.56 18.64
C GLN A 568 -16.37 -13.57 19.60
N GLU A 569 -16.16 -13.05 20.82
CA GLU A 569 -17.21 -12.67 21.76
C GLU A 569 -17.35 -11.14 21.75
N GLY A 570 -18.59 -10.63 21.75
CA GLY A 570 -18.89 -9.19 21.72
C GLY A 570 -19.65 -8.73 20.48
N PRO A 571 -20.02 -7.43 20.39
CA PRO A 571 -20.92 -6.88 19.37
C PRO A 571 -20.19 -6.65 18.02
N SER A 572 -19.18 -7.45 17.69
CA SER A 572 -18.49 -7.33 16.42
C SER A 572 -19.37 -7.92 15.33
N HIS A 573 -20.03 -7.06 14.57
CA HIS A 573 -21.08 -7.45 13.63
C HIS A 573 -20.63 -7.43 12.17
N MET A 574 -19.36 -7.15 11.87
CA MET A 574 -18.89 -7.00 10.49
C MET A 574 -17.65 -7.84 10.17
N VAL A 575 -17.71 -8.55 9.04
CA VAL A 575 -16.68 -9.48 8.57
C VAL A 575 -16.31 -9.09 7.16
N ARG A 576 -15.03 -8.94 6.86
CA ARG A 576 -14.55 -8.95 5.48
C ARG A 576 -14.20 -10.36 5.06
N PHE A 577 -14.45 -10.68 3.80
CA PHE A 577 -13.98 -11.92 3.21
C PHE A 577 -13.42 -11.68 1.81
N ALA A 578 -12.44 -12.48 1.39
CA ALA A 578 -12.01 -12.58 0.00
C ALA A 578 -11.51 -13.99 -0.32
N GLY A 579 -11.65 -14.43 -1.56
CA GLY A 579 -11.09 -15.71 -1.95
C GLY A 579 -10.94 -15.90 -3.45
N ASN A 580 -10.04 -16.80 -3.81
CA ASN A 580 -9.77 -17.17 -5.20
C ASN A 580 -10.61 -18.38 -5.63
N ASN A 581 -10.39 -18.85 -6.87
CA ASN A 581 -11.08 -20.00 -7.46
C ASN A 581 -11.25 -21.17 -6.47
N GLY A 582 -12.46 -21.70 -6.28
CA GLY A 582 -12.74 -22.74 -5.28
C GLY A 582 -13.19 -22.20 -3.91
N SER A 583 -13.37 -20.88 -3.77
CA SER A 583 -13.90 -20.22 -2.57
C SER A 583 -15.37 -19.81 -2.70
N GLU A 584 -16.19 -20.51 -3.47
CA GLU A 584 -17.59 -20.14 -3.72
C GLU A 584 -18.51 -20.48 -2.54
N HIS A 585 -18.08 -21.37 -1.65
CA HIS A 585 -18.83 -21.83 -0.49
C HIS A 585 -18.14 -21.43 0.80
N TRP A 586 -18.82 -20.69 1.67
CA TRP A 586 -18.31 -20.20 2.95
C TRP A 586 -19.17 -20.73 4.10
N PRO A 587 -18.75 -21.81 4.79
CA PRO A 587 -19.37 -22.21 6.04
C PRO A 587 -18.95 -21.24 7.15
N PHE A 588 -19.90 -20.87 7.97
CA PHE A 588 -19.69 -20.04 9.15
C PHE A 588 -20.75 -20.37 10.19
N TRP A 589 -20.54 -19.96 11.43
CA TRP A 589 -21.55 -20.14 12.48
C TRP A 589 -21.82 -18.84 13.22
N VAL A 590 -23.04 -18.70 13.73
CA VAL A 590 -23.51 -17.57 14.54
C VAL A 590 -24.20 -18.13 15.78
N ASP A 591 -23.73 -17.72 16.95
CA ASP A 591 -24.37 -17.99 18.24
C ASP A 591 -25.35 -16.89 18.57
N MET A 592 -26.58 -17.28 18.87
CA MET A 592 -27.70 -16.41 19.22
C MET A 592 -28.13 -16.63 20.67
N GLY A 593 -28.63 -15.60 21.33
CA GLY A 593 -29.33 -15.75 22.60
C GLY A 593 -30.73 -16.37 22.39
N GLY A 594 -30.99 -17.46 23.10
CA GLY A 594 -32.26 -18.20 23.12
C GLY A 594 -32.70 -18.70 21.74
N LEU A 595 -33.98 -18.49 21.42
CA LEU A 595 -34.58 -18.68 20.09
C LEU A 595 -34.60 -17.36 19.29
N GLY A 596 -33.63 -16.47 19.51
CA GLY A 596 -33.58 -15.16 18.88
C GLY A 596 -33.39 -15.24 17.36
N ALA A 597 -33.81 -14.18 16.66
CA ALA A 597 -33.62 -14.05 15.22
C ALA A 597 -32.28 -13.37 14.87
N ALA A 598 -31.62 -13.86 13.83
CA ALA A 598 -30.41 -13.32 13.24
C ALA A 598 -30.71 -12.77 11.84
N ARG A 599 -30.24 -11.57 11.56
CA ARG A 599 -30.27 -10.97 10.22
C ARG A 599 -28.84 -10.87 9.69
N VAL A 600 -28.59 -11.48 8.55
CA VAL A 600 -27.29 -11.46 7.87
C VAL A 600 -27.41 -10.67 6.58
N GLU A 601 -26.75 -9.53 6.52
CA GLU A 601 -26.64 -8.73 5.30
C GLU A 601 -25.31 -9.03 4.61
N ALA A 602 -25.36 -9.49 3.36
CA ALA A 602 -24.21 -9.76 2.54
C ALA A 602 -24.04 -8.68 1.49
N ALA A 603 -22.85 -8.09 1.40
CA ALA A 603 -22.45 -7.21 0.31
C ALA A 603 -21.25 -7.81 -0.40
N VAL A 604 -21.45 -8.33 -1.61
CA VAL A 604 -20.45 -9.10 -2.35
C VAL A 604 -20.06 -8.38 -3.62
N MET A 605 -18.77 -8.12 -3.79
CA MET A 605 -18.18 -7.65 -5.03
C MET A 605 -17.84 -8.83 -5.92
N LEU A 606 -18.37 -8.80 -7.14
CA LEU A 606 -18.10 -9.80 -8.16
C LEU A 606 -17.43 -9.09 -9.33
N PHE A 607 -16.17 -9.43 -9.58
CA PHE A 607 -15.46 -8.85 -10.70
C PHE A 607 -15.92 -9.44 -12.02
N GLN A 608 -16.15 -8.54 -12.98
CA GLN A 608 -16.30 -8.86 -14.39
C GLN A 608 -15.48 -7.85 -15.16
N ASP A 609 -14.60 -8.34 -16.04
CA ASP A 609 -13.77 -7.45 -16.84
C ASP A 609 -14.57 -6.68 -17.90
N ASN A 610 -15.86 -7.02 -18.13
CA ASN A 610 -16.64 -6.53 -19.27
C ASN A 610 -18.13 -6.22 -18.96
N ALA A 611 -18.49 -5.71 -17.77
CA ALA A 611 -19.86 -5.29 -17.52
C ALA A 611 -20.21 -4.03 -18.37
N HIS A 612 -20.91 -4.22 -19.49
CA HIS A 612 -21.13 -3.18 -20.51
C HIS A 612 -21.76 -1.88 -19.96
N PRO A 613 -22.75 -1.90 -19.04
CA PRO A 613 -23.29 -0.65 -18.47
C PRO A 613 -22.28 0.09 -17.59
N LEU A 614 -21.48 -0.65 -16.80
CA LEU A 614 -20.50 -0.08 -15.89
C LEU A 614 -19.33 0.53 -16.66
N ALA A 615 -18.82 -0.18 -17.67
CA ALA A 615 -17.78 0.32 -18.55
C ALA A 615 -18.24 1.56 -19.34
N ALA A 616 -19.48 1.54 -19.87
CA ALA A 616 -20.05 2.68 -20.58
C ALA A 616 -20.18 3.90 -19.68
N PHE A 617 -20.63 3.73 -18.42
CA PHE A 617 -20.72 4.84 -17.48
C PHE A 617 -19.34 5.34 -17.04
N ALA A 618 -18.39 4.45 -16.77
CA ALA A 618 -17.00 4.82 -16.48
C ALA A 618 -16.38 5.67 -17.60
N ALA A 619 -16.65 5.34 -18.86
CA ALA A 619 -16.17 6.09 -20.02
C ALA A 619 -16.75 7.51 -20.15
N THR A 620 -17.83 7.83 -19.41
CA THR A 620 -18.36 9.22 -19.36
C THR A 620 -17.61 10.11 -18.38
N MET A 621 -16.76 9.54 -17.51
CA MET A 621 -15.98 10.29 -16.55
C MET A 621 -14.89 11.10 -17.27
N PRO A 622 -14.47 12.24 -16.70
CA PRO A 622 -13.40 13.05 -17.28
C PRO A 622 -12.08 12.28 -17.42
N SER A 623 -11.30 12.57 -18.45
CA SER A 623 -10.02 11.89 -18.73
C SER A 623 -8.92 12.11 -17.68
N TRP A 624 -9.15 12.99 -16.71
CA TRP A 624 -8.26 13.22 -15.57
C TRP A 624 -8.69 12.41 -14.32
N ALA A 625 -9.71 11.58 -14.41
CA ALA A 625 -10.14 10.67 -13.33
C ALA A 625 -9.63 9.25 -13.62
N SER A 626 -8.98 8.63 -12.63
CA SER A 626 -8.68 7.20 -12.60
C SER A 626 -9.86 6.50 -11.95
N VAL A 627 -10.53 5.62 -12.69
CA VAL A 627 -11.81 5.02 -12.26
C VAL A 627 -11.65 3.54 -11.91
N ASP A 628 -11.80 3.24 -10.62
CA ASP A 628 -11.85 1.90 -10.07
C ASP A 628 -13.29 1.38 -10.07
N ALA A 629 -13.64 0.71 -11.16
CA ALA A 629 -14.99 0.23 -11.41
C ALA A 629 -15.21 -1.21 -10.92
N PHE A 630 -16.31 -1.46 -10.21
CA PHE A 630 -16.72 -2.81 -9.81
C PHE A 630 -18.24 -2.94 -9.65
N THR A 631 -18.74 -4.17 -9.69
CA THR A 631 -20.16 -4.49 -9.43
C THR A 631 -20.30 -5.17 -8.08
N SER A 632 -21.31 -4.77 -7.30
CA SER A 632 -21.66 -5.42 -6.05
C SER A 632 -23.12 -5.87 -6.00
N PHE A 633 -23.37 -6.94 -5.24
CA PHE A 633 -24.69 -7.47 -4.95
C PHE A 633 -24.90 -7.48 -3.44
N HIS A 634 -25.98 -6.85 -3.01
CA HIS A 634 -26.35 -6.70 -1.61
C HIS A 634 -27.62 -7.50 -1.36
N ALA A 635 -27.60 -8.41 -0.39
CA ALA A 635 -28.75 -9.25 -0.05
C ALA A 635 -28.91 -9.33 1.48
N CYS A 636 -30.15 -9.54 1.92
CA CYS A 636 -30.48 -9.69 3.33
C CYS A 636 -31.13 -11.06 3.56
N PHE A 637 -30.70 -11.76 4.61
CA PHE A 637 -31.19 -13.08 4.99
C PHE A 637 -31.57 -13.07 6.46
N ASP A 638 -32.85 -13.36 6.74
CA ASP A 638 -33.37 -13.43 8.10
C ASP A 638 -33.50 -14.91 8.53
N PHE A 639 -33.03 -15.23 9.72
CA PHE A 639 -33.08 -16.55 10.34
C PHE A 639 -33.75 -16.43 11.70
N ALA A 640 -34.88 -17.09 11.90
CA ALA A 640 -35.60 -17.17 13.19
C ALA A 640 -35.60 -18.61 13.70
#